data_AF-A0A369TAD7-F1
#
_entry.id   AF-A0A369TAD7-F1
#
_cell.length_a   1.000
_cell.length_b   1.000
_cell.length_c   1.000
_cell.angle_alpha   90.00
_cell.angle_beta   90.00
_cell.angle_gamma   90.00
#
_symmetry.space_group_name_H-M   'P 1'
#
loop_
_entity.id
_entity.type
_entity.pdbx_description
1 polymer ?
#
loop_
_entity_poly.entity_id
_entity_poly.type
_entity_poly.pdbx_seq_one_letter_code
_entity_poly.pdbx_strand_id
1 'polypeptide(L)'
;MVSAPAGSRPQAAVHVDLDGASQIFRHNGWDYPYADDPVFETGVPALLQFLKHNNLHATLFTIAADLDDPVKRPLLEQAVAEGHEVASHTIRHSELNTLDPAAKRAEIVDSKRKLESELGVRVEGFRAPSYSIDRDSLELIAEAGYRYDSSTFPQRRFAERLQVPAIPPAPYRPLLDRPLVELPLPINRVTGLPFHPSYSLILGQGYFRRSLSAYARARLPVVLLFHLIDFAEPLPSDRLAGFKSRILTLSHRSAAAKRRQCRKVIEHVRESFDIVETSALLRNMNSEQQMSKVVLGISTTHETGAAVYEGHRCRAAVSEERMDRVKFSTKYPPKKSIKAAVAASGVDPRDITDVVVAGLPAGRLFRRLAAGQLQDTFDFHGWNDYFPHFNKVLYRGFAFSRALGYRRVLDFLRQEYGIRPNLHFVDHHRCHAAAAHRTAPFADSLIVTADGVGDGLSITISEGRQGRINLLHEVPYPHSFGQFYTACTQILGFRANRHEGKITGLSGYGEVNPELYAKVKSTIRRSGPDFRLDKRYYSEGIVRGFSLAKLRKGEDLFDTLQYRDYKPPLKKLVEGYSREDVAAVFQKLLEEEVIEVVRPFAERTGMKNLSLCGGLFANVKLNAVLFRALNFDNVYVYPHMGDGGLCAGAALEFLQAEPEPFDDVYFGPGYSEDEMAEALREAAGDDLQFERHDDVEDTIAGLLADGNVVARFDGRMEFGPRALCNRSILYSAGDPKANDWLNKRLGRTEFMPFAPVAMAERAGSMFMDIEGTEHACKFMTIILDCTEWTKKNCPAVVHVDGTARPQLVTPAINPSMHRILECYEKRTGIPLLVNTSFNMHEEPIVCSPRDAVRAFLASRLDYLAMGPFVARIGEAAARKDSRQDSVLVASG
;
A
#
# COMPACT_ATOMS: atom_id res chain seq x y z
N MET A 1 -2.78 -1.73 -22.86
CA MET A 1 -3.74 -0.89 -23.62
C MET A 1 -5.13 -1.36 -23.22
N VAL A 2 -6.03 -0.45 -22.79
CA VAL A 2 -7.42 -0.85 -22.47
C VAL A 2 -8.12 -1.15 -23.79
N SER A 3 -8.67 -2.35 -23.92
CA SER A 3 -9.72 -2.67 -24.89
C SER A 3 -10.93 -3.11 -24.09
N ALA A 4 -12.11 -2.56 -24.35
CA ALA A 4 -13.33 -2.96 -23.65
C ALA A 4 -13.54 -4.51 -23.66
N PRO A 5 -14.16 -5.12 -22.65
CA PRO A 5 -14.32 -6.58 -22.54
C PRO A 5 -15.10 -7.16 -23.72
N ALA A 6 -14.85 -8.40 -24.09
CA ALA A 6 -15.58 -9.06 -25.17
C ALA A 6 -17.09 -9.10 -24.85
N GLY A 7 -17.87 -8.18 -25.46
CA GLY A 7 -19.31 -8.08 -25.25
C GLY A 7 -19.86 -6.66 -25.00
N SER A 8 -19.06 -5.70 -24.52
CA SER A 8 -19.49 -4.30 -24.30
C SER A 8 -19.05 -3.35 -25.44
N ARG A 9 -19.71 -2.20 -25.60
CA ARG A 9 -19.28 -1.17 -26.57
C ARG A 9 -18.16 -0.30 -25.96
N PRO A 10 -17.17 0.16 -26.75
CA PRO A 10 -16.17 1.11 -26.27
C PRO A 10 -16.83 2.44 -25.84
N GLN A 11 -16.16 3.21 -24.99
CA GLN A 11 -16.74 4.43 -24.39
C GLN A 11 -16.26 5.71 -25.08
N ALA A 12 -17.10 6.75 -25.06
CA ALA A 12 -16.76 8.09 -25.51
C ALA A 12 -17.14 9.15 -24.47
N ALA A 13 -16.35 10.22 -24.35
CA ALA A 13 -16.64 11.38 -23.49
C ALA A 13 -16.72 12.66 -24.34
N VAL A 14 -17.58 13.61 -23.94
CA VAL A 14 -17.77 14.88 -24.67
C VAL A 14 -17.03 15.99 -23.94
N HIS A 15 -16.06 16.59 -24.62
CA HIS A 15 -15.28 17.72 -24.11
C HIS A 15 -15.56 18.95 -24.97
N VAL A 16 -15.65 20.12 -24.36
CA VAL A 16 -15.87 21.39 -25.07
C VAL A 16 -14.89 22.45 -24.59
N ASP A 17 -14.15 23.05 -25.52
CA ASP A 17 -13.35 24.25 -25.24
C ASP A 17 -14.22 25.49 -25.38
N LEU A 18 -14.34 26.26 -24.30
CA LEU A 18 -15.15 27.49 -24.24
C LEU A 18 -14.37 28.70 -24.76
N ASP A 19 -13.72 28.53 -25.91
CA ASP A 19 -12.97 29.60 -26.55
C ASP A 19 -13.91 30.61 -27.20
N GLY A 20 -13.81 31.86 -26.76
CA GLY A 20 -14.46 32.99 -27.38
C GLY A 20 -13.82 33.42 -28.70
N ALA A 21 -14.45 34.40 -29.34
CA ALA A 21 -13.93 34.96 -30.59
C ALA A 21 -12.58 35.66 -30.37
N SER A 22 -12.40 36.30 -29.22
CA SER A 22 -11.18 37.06 -28.92
C SER A 22 -9.92 36.18 -28.86
N GLN A 23 -10.07 34.96 -28.37
CA GLN A 23 -9.00 33.96 -28.23
C GLN A 23 -8.56 33.46 -29.62
N ILE A 24 -9.54 33.15 -30.49
CA ILE A 24 -9.28 32.70 -31.87
C ILE A 24 -8.52 33.77 -32.65
N PHE A 25 -8.93 35.04 -32.54
CA PHE A 25 -8.29 36.15 -33.24
C PHE A 25 -6.87 36.40 -32.70
N ARG A 26 -6.71 36.47 -31.37
CA ARG A 26 -5.42 36.68 -30.72
C ARG A 26 -4.41 35.59 -31.10
N HIS A 27 -4.82 34.32 -31.04
CA HIS A 27 -3.96 33.18 -31.38
C HIS A 27 -3.45 33.23 -32.84
N ASN A 28 -4.24 33.80 -33.76
CA ASN A 28 -3.86 33.94 -35.16
C ASN A 28 -3.17 35.28 -35.49
N GLY A 29 -2.94 36.15 -34.50
CA GLY A 29 -2.35 37.47 -34.69
C GLY A 29 -3.25 38.43 -35.46
N TRP A 30 -4.58 38.31 -35.32
CA TRP A 30 -5.56 39.18 -35.95
C TRP A 30 -6.09 40.21 -34.96
N ASP A 31 -6.37 41.42 -35.45
CA ASP A 31 -7.04 42.46 -34.67
C ASP A 31 -8.47 42.04 -34.34
N TYR A 32 -8.84 42.12 -33.06
CA TYR A 32 -10.18 41.74 -32.60
C TYR A 32 -11.18 42.88 -32.86
N PRO A 33 -12.21 42.70 -33.70
CA PRO A 33 -13.04 43.80 -34.20
C PRO A 33 -14.40 43.93 -33.50
N TYR A 34 -14.61 43.26 -32.37
CA TYR A 34 -15.87 43.26 -31.62
C TYR A 34 -15.67 43.88 -30.24
N ALA A 35 -16.70 44.58 -29.74
CA ALA A 35 -16.72 45.07 -28.36
C ALA A 35 -17.01 43.94 -27.36
N ASP A 36 -17.87 43.01 -27.77
CA ASP A 36 -18.35 41.88 -26.97
C ASP A 36 -17.78 40.54 -27.47
N ASP A 37 -18.22 39.41 -26.91
CA ASP A 37 -17.80 38.06 -27.33
C ASP A 37 -18.98 37.26 -27.95
N PRO A 38 -19.33 37.54 -29.22
CA PRO A 38 -20.52 36.97 -29.85
C PRO A 38 -20.46 35.43 -29.98
N VAL A 39 -19.27 34.84 -29.97
CA VAL A 39 -19.11 33.38 -29.99
C VAL A 39 -19.49 32.79 -28.64
N PHE A 40 -19.09 33.44 -27.54
CA PHE A 40 -19.45 32.98 -26.21
C PHE A 40 -20.94 33.15 -25.94
N GLU A 41 -21.46 34.36 -26.20
CA GLU A 41 -22.85 34.73 -25.89
C GLU A 41 -23.88 33.93 -26.68
N THR A 42 -23.61 33.64 -27.96
CA THR A 42 -24.52 32.81 -28.77
C THR A 42 -24.20 31.32 -28.69
N GLY A 43 -22.93 30.99 -28.43
CA GLY A 43 -22.44 29.62 -28.43
C GLY A 43 -22.85 28.83 -27.20
N VAL A 44 -22.73 29.40 -25.98
CA VAL A 44 -23.03 28.65 -24.75
C VAL A 44 -24.51 28.28 -24.67
N PRO A 45 -25.48 29.19 -24.89
CA PRO A 45 -26.90 28.81 -24.91
C PRO A 45 -27.22 27.74 -25.95
N ALA A 46 -26.64 27.85 -27.15
CA ALA A 46 -26.85 26.88 -28.23
C ALA A 46 -26.21 25.52 -27.92
N LEU A 47 -25.06 25.51 -27.25
CA LEU A 47 -24.37 24.32 -26.76
C LEU A 47 -25.21 23.62 -25.68
N LEU A 48 -25.63 24.33 -24.63
CA LEU A 48 -26.44 23.76 -23.54
C LEU A 48 -27.75 23.19 -24.08
N GLN A 49 -28.42 23.94 -24.97
CA GLN A 49 -29.60 23.44 -25.67
C GLN A 49 -29.27 22.14 -26.45
N PHE A 50 -28.16 22.11 -27.19
CA PHE A 50 -27.75 20.91 -27.92
C PHE A 50 -27.49 19.71 -27.00
N LEU A 51 -26.76 19.90 -25.89
CA LEU A 51 -26.45 18.85 -24.92
C LEU A 51 -27.73 18.28 -24.31
N LYS A 52 -28.63 19.15 -23.86
CA LYS A 52 -29.95 18.77 -23.32
C LYS A 52 -30.80 17.99 -24.31
N HIS A 53 -30.93 18.47 -25.55
CA HIS A 53 -31.72 17.79 -26.59
C HIS A 53 -31.19 16.40 -26.93
N ASN A 54 -29.89 16.18 -26.77
CA ASN A 54 -29.27 14.90 -27.05
C ASN A 54 -29.07 14.04 -25.80
N ASN A 55 -29.50 14.47 -24.61
CA ASN A 55 -29.23 13.79 -23.33
C ASN A 55 -27.73 13.49 -23.16
N LEU A 56 -26.90 14.53 -23.26
CA LEU A 56 -25.45 14.45 -23.13
C LEU A 56 -24.98 15.24 -21.91
N HIS A 57 -24.00 14.67 -21.23
CA HIS A 57 -23.20 15.36 -20.23
C HIS A 57 -21.81 15.66 -20.81
N ALA A 58 -21.27 16.84 -20.54
CA ALA A 58 -20.02 17.30 -21.11
C ALA A 58 -19.10 17.90 -20.06
N THR A 59 -17.81 17.84 -20.33
CA THR A 59 -16.77 18.59 -19.64
C THR A 59 -16.51 19.90 -20.40
N LEU A 60 -16.70 21.03 -19.73
CA LEU A 60 -16.54 22.38 -20.27
C LEU A 60 -15.23 22.99 -19.77
N PHE A 61 -14.23 23.07 -20.64
CA PHE A 61 -12.95 23.68 -20.34
C PHE A 61 -13.08 25.20 -20.39
N THR A 62 -13.06 25.80 -19.20
CA THR A 62 -13.45 27.19 -18.95
C THR A 62 -12.23 28.04 -18.63
N ILE A 63 -12.12 29.20 -19.28
CA ILE A 63 -11.12 30.23 -18.96
C ILE A 63 -11.58 30.92 -17.68
N ALA A 64 -10.84 30.79 -16.58
CA ALA A 64 -11.36 31.23 -15.28
C ALA A 64 -11.61 32.74 -15.19
N ALA A 65 -10.88 33.58 -15.94
CA ALA A 65 -11.14 35.01 -16.03
C ALA A 65 -12.49 35.37 -16.69
N ASP A 66 -13.13 34.46 -17.44
CA ASP A 66 -14.46 34.72 -18.00
C ASP A 66 -15.54 34.82 -16.90
N LEU A 67 -15.27 34.40 -15.65
CA LEU A 67 -16.17 34.63 -14.51
C LEU A 67 -16.23 36.10 -14.07
N ASP A 68 -15.25 36.92 -14.46
CA ASP A 68 -15.24 38.36 -14.18
C ASP A 68 -16.15 39.13 -15.16
N ASP A 69 -16.60 38.48 -16.24
CA ASP A 69 -17.51 39.06 -17.22
C ASP A 69 -18.98 38.83 -16.79
N PRO A 70 -19.76 39.91 -16.58
CA PRO A 70 -21.14 39.81 -16.09
C PRO A 70 -22.11 39.13 -17.06
N VAL A 71 -21.73 39.01 -18.35
CA VAL A 71 -22.53 38.31 -19.37
C VAL A 71 -22.18 36.83 -19.42
N LYS A 72 -20.89 36.49 -19.29
CA LYS A 72 -20.42 35.10 -19.38
C LYS A 72 -20.69 34.29 -18.11
N ARG A 73 -20.53 34.91 -16.93
CA ARG A 73 -20.71 34.23 -15.64
C ARG A 73 -22.07 33.53 -15.50
N PRO A 74 -23.23 34.17 -15.76
CA PRO A 74 -24.53 33.50 -15.65
C PRO A 74 -24.67 32.26 -16.55
N LEU A 75 -24.02 32.27 -17.72
CA LEU A 75 -24.04 31.13 -18.65
C LEU A 75 -23.22 29.94 -18.12
N LEU A 76 -22.11 30.21 -17.44
CA LEU A 76 -21.30 29.18 -16.76
C LEU A 76 -22.02 28.62 -15.53
N GLU A 77 -22.68 29.47 -14.74
CA GLU A 77 -23.53 29.05 -13.62
C GLU A 77 -24.70 28.19 -14.09
N GLN A 78 -25.32 28.54 -15.23
CA GLN A 78 -26.35 27.72 -15.86
C GLN A 78 -25.81 26.34 -16.26
N ALA A 79 -24.61 26.27 -16.85
CA ALA A 79 -24.01 25.00 -17.24
C ALA A 79 -23.78 24.06 -16.04
N VAL A 80 -23.34 24.61 -14.90
CA VAL A 80 -23.21 23.89 -13.63
C VAL A 80 -24.57 23.42 -13.13
N ALA A 81 -25.59 24.28 -13.16
CA ALA A 81 -26.95 23.96 -12.71
C ALA A 81 -27.61 22.86 -13.57
N GLU A 82 -27.28 22.79 -14.86
CA GLU A 82 -27.70 21.71 -15.77
C GLU A 82 -26.87 20.42 -15.59
N GLY A 83 -25.92 20.44 -14.66
CA GLY A 83 -25.17 19.29 -14.17
C GLY A 83 -23.82 19.09 -14.84
N HIS A 84 -23.44 19.87 -15.86
CA HIS A 84 -22.19 19.68 -16.62
C HIS A 84 -20.92 19.87 -15.77
N GLU A 85 -19.85 19.18 -16.14
CA GLU A 85 -18.56 19.34 -15.46
C GLU A 85 -17.88 20.63 -15.95
N VAL A 86 -17.45 21.47 -15.02
CA VAL A 86 -16.57 22.61 -15.32
C VAL A 86 -15.12 22.20 -15.04
N ALA A 87 -14.29 22.26 -16.09
CA ALA A 87 -12.86 21.99 -16.06
C ALA A 87 -12.06 23.26 -16.33
N SER A 88 -10.79 23.30 -15.94
CA SER A 88 -9.93 24.47 -16.14
C SER A 88 -9.33 24.50 -17.55
N HIS A 89 -9.42 25.68 -18.19
CA HIS A 89 -8.69 26.03 -19.39
C HIS A 89 -7.71 27.18 -19.13
N THR A 90 -6.99 27.12 -18.01
CA THR A 90 -6.13 28.18 -17.44
C THR A 90 -6.89 29.41 -16.93
N ILE A 91 -6.18 30.43 -16.42
CA ILE A 91 -6.84 31.65 -15.90
C ILE A 91 -7.09 32.64 -17.02
N ARG A 92 -6.14 32.85 -17.95
CA ARG A 92 -6.23 33.86 -19.02
C ARG A 92 -6.07 33.30 -20.43
N HIS A 93 -6.11 31.98 -20.59
CA HIS A 93 -5.90 31.31 -21.89
C HIS A 93 -4.48 31.56 -22.43
N SER A 94 -3.48 31.47 -21.55
CA SER A 94 -2.07 31.68 -21.91
C SER A 94 -1.39 30.39 -22.39
N GLU A 95 -0.45 30.47 -23.33
CA GLU A 95 0.33 29.32 -23.79
C GLU A 95 1.40 28.94 -22.76
N LEU A 96 1.20 27.84 -22.04
CA LEU A 96 1.96 27.51 -20.83
C LEU A 96 3.45 27.31 -21.10
N ASN A 97 3.82 26.69 -22.22
CA ASN A 97 5.20 26.45 -22.61
C ASN A 97 6.00 27.72 -22.96
N THR A 98 5.36 28.89 -23.01
CA THR A 98 6.01 30.19 -23.22
C THR A 98 6.23 30.99 -21.93
N LEU A 99 5.64 30.53 -20.82
CA LEU A 99 5.64 31.24 -19.55
C LEU A 99 6.82 30.82 -18.66
N ASP A 100 7.27 31.75 -17.81
CA ASP A 100 8.14 31.40 -16.70
C ASP A 100 7.41 30.53 -15.64
N PRO A 101 8.14 29.85 -14.74
CA PRO A 101 7.53 28.96 -13.76
C PRO A 101 6.49 29.61 -12.84
N ALA A 102 6.65 30.88 -12.47
CA ALA A 102 5.74 31.57 -11.56
C ALA A 102 4.42 31.92 -12.27
N ALA A 103 4.51 32.47 -13.49
CA ALA A 103 3.35 32.77 -14.33
C ALA A 103 2.59 31.50 -14.72
N LYS A 104 3.31 30.44 -15.10
CA LYS A 104 2.73 29.11 -15.38
C LYS A 104 1.96 28.56 -14.19
N ARG A 105 2.53 28.66 -12.98
CA ARG A 105 1.86 28.21 -11.75
C ARG A 105 0.58 29.00 -11.49
N ALA A 106 0.59 30.31 -11.69
CA ALA A 106 -0.59 31.15 -11.54
C ALA A 106 -1.71 30.74 -12.52
N GLU A 107 -1.36 30.50 -13.79
CA GLU A 107 -2.33 30.04 -14.80
C GLU A 107 -3.01 28.71 -14.44
N ILE A 108 -2.31 27.81 -13.74
CA ILE A 108 -2.82 26.47 -13.40
C ILE A 108 -3.54 26.45 -12.05
N VAL A 109 -2.87 26.92 -11.00
CA VAL A 109 -3.33 26.80 -9.61
C VAL A 109 -4.43 27.80 -9.32
N ASP A 110 -4.26 29.06 -9.74
CA ASP A 110 -5.24 30.10 -9.43
C ASP A 110 -6.51 29.95 -10.27
N SER A 111 -6.40 29.39 -11.49
CA SER A 111 -7.56 28.99 -12.29
C SER A 111 -8.45 27.99 -11.55
N LYS A 112 -7.86 26.92 -10.98
CA LYS A 112 -8.59 25.93 -10.19
C LYS A 112 -9.33 26.61 -9.04
N ARG A 113 -8.58 27.37 -8.24
CA ARG A 113 -9.09 28.03 -7.03
C ARG A 113 -10.24 28.97 -7.35
N LYS A 114 -10.11 29.80 -8.39
CA LYS A 114 -11.14 30.76 -8.79
C LYS A 114 -12.42 30.04 -9.20
N LEU A 115 -12.31 29.06 -10.10
CA LEU A 115 -13.46 28.27 -10.56
C LEU A 115 -14.16 27.56 -9.38
N GLU A 116 -13.40 26.90 -8.50
CA GLU A 116 -13.97 26.20 -7.34
C GLU A 116 -14.65 27.17 -6.36
N SER A 117 -14.00 28.31 -6.07
CA SER A 117 -14.53 29.28 -5.10
C SER A 117 -15.77 30.03 -5.59
N GLU A 118 -15.86 30.33 -6.88
CA GLU A 118 -16.92 31.18 -7.41
C GLU A 118 -18.12 30.40 -7.94
N LEU A 119 -17.91 29.16 -8.41
CA LEU A 119 -19.00 28.30 -8.89
C LEU A 119 -19.44 27.26 -7.85
N GLY A 120 -18.70 27.09 -6.74
CA GLY A 120 -19.04 26.14 -5.68
C GLY A 120 -18.96 24.67 -6.11
N VAL A 121 -18.17 24.37 -7.15
CA VAL A 121 -17.97 23.02 -7.68
C VAL A 121 -16.54 22.54 -7.46
N ARG A 122 -16.31 21.23 -7.57
CA ARG A 122 -14.95 20.68 -7.63
C ARG A 122 -14.47 20.66 -9.08
N VAL A 123 -13.27 21.17 -9.33
CA VAL A 123 -12.69 21.18 -10.68
C VAL A 123 -11.72 20.01 -10.82
N GLU A 124 -12.14 18.96 -11.54
CA GLU A 124 -11.33 17.73 -11.69
C GLU A 124 -10.44 17.73 -12.94
N GLY A 125 -10.88 18.36 -14.04
CA GLY A 125 -10.17 18.36 -15.32
C GLY A 125 -9.33 19.60 -15.60
N PHE A 126 -8.27 19.43 -16.38
CA PHE A 126 -7.46 20.51 -16.97
C PHE A 126 -7.24 20.29 -18.47
N ARG A 127 -7.16 21.38 -19.23
CA ARG A 127 -6.65 21.40 -20.61
C ARG A 127 -5.83 22.65 -20.86
N ALA A 128 -4.64 22.48 -21.42
CA ALA A 128 -3.75 23.56 -21.82
C ALA A 128 -4.24 24.21 -23.14
N PRO A 129 -4.40 25.55 -23.18
CA PRO A 129 -4.62 26.32 -24.41
C PRO A 129 -3.60 25.98 -25.48
N SER A 130 -4.04 25.91 -26.74
CA SER A 130 -3.19 25.52 -27.89
C SER A 130 -2.47 24.17 -27.72
N TYR A 131 -2.87 23.34 -26.76
CA TYR A 131 -2.15 22.12 -26.37
C TYR A 131 -0.68 22.41 -26.00
N SER A 132 -0.44 23.57 -25.37
CA SER A 132 0.88 24.09 -24.98
C SER A 132 1.47 23.41 -23.73
N ILE A 133 1.16 22.13 -23.52
CA ILE A 133 1.61 21.36 -22.36
C ILE A 133 3.08 20.93 -22.48
N ASP A 134 3.80 20.99 -21.36
CA ASP A 134 5.15 20.46 -21.17
C ASP A 134 5.26 19.74 -19.82
N ARG A 135 6.43 19.13 -19.57
CA ARG A 135 6.68 18.37 -18.34
C ARG A 135 6.43 19.16 -17.06
N ASP A 136 6.83 20.43 -17.02
CA ASP A 136 6.69 21.27 -15.83
C ASP A 136 5.23 21.63 -15.56
N SER A 137 4.47 21.96 -16.62
CA SER A 137 3.03 22.19 -16.52
C SER A 137 2.30 20.96 -15.99
N LEU A 138 2.67 19.77 -16.49
CA LEU A 138 2.07 18.51 -16.06
C LEU A 138 2.32 18.22 -14.56
N GLU A 139 3.52 18.49 -14.06
CA GLU A 139 3.84 18.35 -12.64
C GLU A 139 3.04 19.35 -11.78
N LEU A 140 2.88 20.60 -12.24
CA LEU A 140 2.07 21.62 -11.57
C LEU A 140 0.57 21.27 -11.57
N ILE A 141 0.04 20.72 -12.65
CA ILE A 141 -1.36 20.23 -12.71
C ILE A 141 -1.57 19.12 -11.66
N ALA A 142 -0.64 18.18 -11.57
CA ALA A 142 -0.69 17.13 -10.55
C ALA A 142 -0.57 17.69 -9.12
N GLU A 143 0.31 18.67 -8.90
CA GLU A 143 0.47 19.35 -7.60
C GLU A 143 -0.80 20.12 -7.20
N ALA A 144 -1.45 20.78 -8.16
CA ALA A 144 -2.69 21.51 -7.95
C ALA A 144 -3.90 20.61 -7.64
N GLY A 145 -3.74 19.28 -7.73
CA GLY A 145 -4.78 18.31 -7.39
C GLY A 145 -5.87 18.15 -8.46
N TYR A 146 -5.57 18.43 -9.73
CA TYR A 146 -6.42 17.97 -10.83
C TYR A 146 -6.37 16.43 -10.95
N ARG A 147 -7.48 15.83 -11.34
CA ARG A 147 -7.62 14.38 -11.52
C ARG A 147 -7.17 13.93 -12.89
N TYR A 148 -7.40 14.76 -13.92
CA TYR A 148 -6.95 14.46 -15.27
C TYR A 148 -6.54 15.71 -16.06
N ASP A 149 -5.66 15.51 -17.03
CA ASP A 149 -5.29 16.44 -18.08
C ASP A 149 -5.81 15.89 -19.43
N SER A 150 -6.14 16.78 -20.37
CA SER A 150 -6.60 16.42 -21.73
C SER A 150 -5.95 17.33 -22.76
N SER A 151 -4.61 17.33 -22.77
CA SER A 151 -3.79 18.31 -23.49
C SER A 151 -2.89 17.72 -24.55
N THR A 152 -2.90 16.40 -24.77
CA THR A 152 -2.00 15.74 -25.71
C THR A 152 -2.71 15.12 -26.91
N PHE A 153 -1.94 14.90 -27.97
CA PHE A 153 -2.30 13.97 -29.04
C PHE A 153 -1.30 12.81 -29.07
N PRO A 154 -1.69 11.60 -29.53
CA PRO A 154 -0.83 10.43 -29.76
C PRO A 154 0.26 10.65 -30.84
N GLN A 155 1.11 11.64 -30.65
CA GLN A 155 2.13 12.12 -31.59
C GLN A 155 3.46 12.31 -30.85
N ARG A 156 4.55 12.03 -31.54
CA ARG A 156 5.92 12.08 -30.99
C ARG A 156 6.28 13.43 -30.36
N ARG A 157 5.84 14.55 -30.95
CA ARG A 157 6.11 15.90 -30.42
C ARG A 157 5.61 16.10 -28.98
N PHE A 158 4.49 15.47 -28.60
CA PHE A 158 3.96 15.55 -27.24
C PHE A 158 4.74 14.63 -26.29
N ALA A 159 5.15 13.45 -26.77
CA ALA A 159 6.02 12.55 -26.01
C ALA A 159 7.33 13.24 -25.62
N GLU A 160 7.93 13.98 -26.56
CA GLU A 160 9.15 14.77 -26.34
C GLU A 160 8.93 15.91 -25.33
N ARG A 161 7.85 16.69 -25.46
CA ARG A 161 7.52 17.78 -24.52
C ARG A 161 7.27 17.28 -23.09
N LEU A 162 6.63 16.12 -22.94
CA LEU A 162 6.33 15.51 -21.65
C LEU A 162 7.47 14.62 -21.11
N GLN A 163 8.51 14.39 -21.90
CA GLN A 163 9.63 13.51 -21.57
C GLN A 163 9.16 12.07 -21.24
N VAL A 164 8.23 11.54 -22.05
CA VAL A 164 7.73 10.16 -21.97
C VAL A 164 8.09 9.38 -23.23
N PRO A 165 8.19 8.03 -23.19
CA PRO A 165 8.59 7.25 -24.37
C PRO A 165 7.63 7.38 -25.56
N ALA A 166 6.33 7.47 -25.29
CA ALA A 166 5.28 7.64 -26.28
C ALA A 166 4.00 8.19 -25.63
N ILE A 167 3.12 8.80 -26.42
CA ILE A 167 1.75 9.13 -26.02
C ILE A 167 0.82 8.01 -26.52
N PRO A 168 0.24 7.20 -25.64
CA PRO A 168 -0.73 6.18 -26.03
C PRO A 168 -1.99 6.80 -26.66
N PRO A 169 -2.72 6.10 -27.54
CA PRO A 169 -4.01 6.55 -28.07
C PRO A 169 -5.19 6.32 -27.12
N ALA A 170 -4.89 5.94 -25.88
CA ALA A 170 -5.84 5.69 -24.81
C ALA A 170 -5.38 6.47 -23.57
N PRO A 171 -6.28 6.70 -22.62
CA PRO A 171 -5.92 7.27 -21.33
C PRO A 171 -4.77 6.53 -20.64
N TYR A 172 -3.88 7.28 -19.99
CA TYR A 172 -2.70 6.73 -19.32
C TYR A 172 -2.22 7.67 -18.20
N ARG A 173 -1.30 7.20 -17.36
CA ARG A 173 -0.67 8.06 -16.34
C ARG A 173 0.69 8.54 -16.82
N PRO A 174 0.86 9.83 -17.12
CA PRO A 174 2.14 10.36 -17.56
C PRO A 174 3.12 10.55 -16.38
N LEU A 175 2.62 10.62 -15.14
CA LEU A 175 3.40 10.69 -13.91
C LEU A 175 3.07 9.48 -13.03
N LEU A 176 4.02 8.56 -12.84
CA LEU A 176 3.77 7.29 -12.14
C LEU A 176 3.55 7.46 -10.63
N ASP A 177 4.11 8.50 -10.03
CA ASP A 177 4.05 8.80 -8.60
C ASP A 177 2.88 9.72 -8.22
N ARG A 178 2.10 10.17 -9.19
CA ARG A 178 0.97 11.07 -8.99
C ARG A 178 -0.28 10.46 -9.62
N PRO A 179 -1.46 10.64 -9.00
CA PRO A 179 -2.70 10.05 -9.51
C PRO A 179 -3.28 10.77 -10.74
N LEU A 180 -2.50 11.61 -11.45
CA LEU A 180 -2.95 12.36 -12.62
C LEU A 180 -3.06 11.44 -13.85
N VAL A 181 -4.22 11.46 -14.50
CA VAL A 181 -4.47 10.75 -15.76
C VAL A 181 -4.39 11.73 -16.92
N GLU A 182 -3.69 11.37 -17.99
CA GLU A 182 -3.79 12.06 -19.28
C GLU A 182 -4.87 11.38 -20.14
N LEU A 183 -5.72 12.20 -20.76
CA LEU A 183 -6.76 11.84 -21.72
C LEU A 183 -6.39 12.36 -23.13
N PRO A 184 -5.64 11.58 -23.94
CA PRO A 184 -5.19 12.01 -25.25
C PRO A 184 -6.36 12.23 -26.21
N LEU A 185 -6.29 13.32 -26.96
CA LEU A 185 -7.22 13.64 -28.03
C LEU A 185 -6.99 12.74 -29.25
N PRO A 186 -8.07 12.31 -29.93
CA PRO A 186 -7.98 11.28 -30.94
C PRO A 186 -7.39 11.81 -32.26
N ILE A 187 -6.58 10.97 -32.91
CA ILE A 187 -5.99 11.25 -34.23
C ILE A 187 -6.39 10.19 -35.25
N ASN A 188 -6.48 10.58 -36.51
CA ASN A 188 -6.60 9.62 -37.59
C ASN A 188 -5.30 8.81 -37.67
N ARG A 189 -5.38 7.50 -37.44
CA ARG A 189 -4.21 6.62 -37.35
C ARG A 189 -3.41 6.46 -38.66
N VAL A 190 -3.96 6.93 -39.79
CA VAL A 190 -3.29 6.90 -41.09
C VAL A 190 -2.61 8.23 -41.39
N THR A 191 -3.33 9.34 -41.24
CA THR A 191 -2.78 10.67 -41.59
C THR A 191 -2.05 11.36 -40.43
N GLY A 192 -2.24 10.88 -39.20
CA GLY A 192 -1.72 11.51 -37.99
C GLY A 192 -2.42 12.82 -37.58
N LEU A 193 -3.40 13.28 -38.37
CA LEU A 193 -4.15 14.51 -38.10
C LEU A 193 -5.20 14.29 -36.99
N PRO A 194 -5.47 15.29 -36.13
CA PRO A 194 -6.63 15.25 -35.23
C PRO A 194 -7.92 14.92 -35.96
N PHE A 195 -8.82 14.18 -35.32
CA PHE A 195 -10.21 14.10 -35.79
C PHE A 195 -11.16 14.40 -34.65
N HIS A 196 -11.81 15.54 -34.74
CA HIS A 196 -12.85 15.95 -33.81
C HIS A 196 -13.99 16.60 -34.61
N PRO A 197 -15.19 16.74 -34.02
CA PRO A 197 -16.38 17.28 -34.68
C PRO A 197 -16.16 18.47 -35.62
N SER A 198 -15.34 19.45 -35.23
CA SER A 198 -15.02 20.64 -36.05
C SER A 198 -14.28 20.29 -37.36
N TYR A 199 -13.41 19.28 -37.37
CA TYR A 199 -12.79 18.79 -38.62
C TYR A 199 -13.81 18.10 -39.54
N SER A 200 -14.89 17.53 -39.00
CA SER A 200 -15.98 17.00 -39.84
C SER A 200 -16.73 18.12 -40.58
N LEU A 201 -16.75 19.34 -40.03
CA LEU A 201 -17.33 20.53 -40.67
C LEU A 201 -16.45 21.03 -41.83
N ILE A 202 -15.16 20.72 -41.83
CA ILE A 202 -14.21 21.17 -42.86
C ILE A 202 -13.97 20.07 -43.90
N LEU A 203 -13.66 18.85 -43.46
CA LEU A 203 -13.25 17.71 -44.30
C LEU A 203 -14.39 16.72 -44.61
N GLY A 204 -15.57 16.92 -44.03
CA GLY A 204 -16.77 16.10 -44.25
C GLY A 204 -16.91 14.89 -43.31
N GLN A 205 -18.10 14.27 -43.34
CA GLN A 205 -18.47 13.14 -42.46
C GLN A 205 -17.65 11.86 -42.73
N GLY A 206 -17.20 11.64 -43.96
CA GLY A 206 -16.45 10.43 -44.33
C GLY A 206 -15.11 10.32 -43.58
N TYR A 207 -14.41 11.45 -43.42
CA TYR A 207 -13.17 11.52 -42.62
C TYR A 207 -13.43 11.12 -41.16
N PHE A 208 -14.48 11.69 -40.55
CA PHE A 208 -14.85 11.42 -39.17
C PHE A 208 -15.27 9.97 -38.96
N ARG A 209 -16.21 9.45 -39.77
CA ARG A 209 -16.70 8.05 -39.67
C ARG A 209 -15.57 7.03 -39.82
N ARG A 210 -14.68 7.21 -40.79
CA ARG A 210 -13.56 6.29 -41.02
C ARG A 210 -12.58 6.27 -39.84
N SER A 211 -12.31 7.44 -39.24
CA SER A 211 -11.43 7.57 -38.09
C SER A 211 -12.06 6.96 -36.84
N LEU A 212 -13.34 7.26 -36.59
CA LEU A 212 -14.14 6.68 -35.49
C LEU A 212 -14.21 5.15 -35.58
N SER A 213 -14.44 4.62 -36.79
CA SER A 213 -14.47 3.16 -37.04
C SER A 213 -13.13 2.48 -36.74
N ALA A 214 -12.01 3.18 -36.89
CA ALA A 214 -10.70 2.64 -36.54
C ALA A 214 -10.53 2.53 -35.02
N TYR A 215 -11.05 3.48 -34.24
CA TYR A 215 -11.06 3.42 -32.78
C TYR A 215 -12.02 2.36 -32.27
N ALA A 216 -13.22 2.24 -32.86
CA ALA A 216 -14.19 1.21 -32.50
C ALA A 216 -13.63 -0.20 -32.70
N ARG A 217 -12.99 -0.47 -33.86
CA ARG A 217 -12.33 -1.76 -34.14
C ARG A 217 -11.18 -2.04 -33.18
N ALA A 218 -10.44 -1.01 -32.78
CA ALA A 218 -9.36 -1.13 -31.80
C ALA A 218 -9.88 -1.14 -30.34
N ARG A 219 -11.20 -0.99 -30.13
CA ARG A 219 -11.87 -0.89 -28.83
C ARG A 219 -11.25 0.18 -27.91
N LEU A 220 -10.74 1.26 -28.51
CA LEU A 220 -10.13 2.37 -27.82
C LEU A 220 -11.20 3.40 -27.45
N PRO A 221 -11.16 4.00 -26.25
CA PRO A 221 -12.05 5.09 -25.90
C PRO A 221 -11.75 6.35 -26.75
N VAL A 222 -12.74 7.24 -26.87
CA VAL A 222 -12.62 8.47 -27.66
C VAL A 222 -13.07 9.69 -26.86
N VAL A 223 -12.22 10.72 -26.80
CA VAL A 223 -12.62 12.06 -26.35
C VAL A 223 -13.12 12.84 -27.56
N LEU A 224 -14.40 13.21 -27.55
CA LEU A 224 -15.05 14.00 -28.59
C LEU A 224 -14.92 15.48 -28.27
N LEU A 225 -13.97 16.13 -28.94
CA LEU A 225 -13.71 17.55 -28.76
C LEU A 225 -14.62 18.43 -29.65
N PHE A 226 -15.50 19.19 -29.03
CA PHE A 226 -16.18 20.31 -29.66
C PHE A 226 -15.50 21.63 -29.28
N HIS A 227 -15.66 22.64 -30.14
CA HIS A 227 -15.31 24.01 -29.82
C HIS A 227 -16.60 24.83 -29.76
N LEU A 228 -16.63 25.89 -28.94
CA LEU A 228 -17.81 26.73 -28.80
C LEU A 228 -18.30 27.30 -30.15
N ILE A 229 -17.36 27.59 -31.05
CA ILE A 229 -17.63 28.05 -32.42
C ILE A 229 -18.44 27.06 -33.27
N ASP A 230 -18.47 25.77 -32.92
CA ASP A 230 -19.28 24.76 -33.58
C ASP A 230 -20.79 25.00 -33.38
N PHE A 231 -21.18 25.80 -32.38
CA PHE A 231 -22.58 26.06 -32.01
C PHE A 231 -23.02 27.51 -32.21
N ALA A 232 -22.07 28.45 -32.07
CA ALA A 232 -22.31 29.89 -32.14
C ALA A 232 -22.89 30.37 -33.49
N GLU A 233 -23.46 31.58 -33.52
CA GLU A 233 -23.84 32.23 -34.78
C GLU A 233 -22.58 32.60 -35.61
N PRO A 234 -22.69 32.63 -36.96
CA PRO A 234 -21.56 33.03 -37.80
C PRO A 234 -21.22 34.50 -37.57
N LEU A 235 -19.93 34.81 -37.55
CA LEU A 235 -19.47 36.19 -37.40
C LEU A 235 -19.72 37.00 -38.69
N PRO A 236 -20.03 38.31 -38.59
CA PRO A 236 -20.22 39.19 -39.75
C PRO A 236 -19.01 39.20 -40.67
N SER A 237 -19.22 38.88 -41.95
CA SER A 237 -18.12 38.66 -42.91
C SER A 237 -17.29 39.89 -43.24
N ASP A 238 -17.87 41.08 -43.08
CA ASP A 238 -17.24 42.39 -43.24
C ASP A 238 -16.21 42.71 -42.15
N ARG A 239 -16.26 42.00 -41.01
CA ARG A 239 -15.35 42.18 -39.87
C ARG A 239 -14.32 41.06 -39.74
N LEU A 240 -14.19 40.19 -40.73
CA LEU A 240 -13.25 39.07 -40.71
C LEU A 240 -11.92 39.45 -41.38
N ALA A 241 -10.80 39.02 -40.80
CA ALA A 241 -9.45 39.14 -41.36
C ALA A 241 -9.23 38.19 -42.56
N GLY A 242 -10.02 38.35 -43.63
CA GLY A 242 -9.93 37.59 -44.88
C GLY A 242 -10.46 36.15 -44.83
N PHE A 243 -10.15 35.38 -45.88
CA PHE A 243 -10.71 34.04 -46.08
C PHE A 243 -10.32 33.03 -44.98
N LYS A 244 -9.09 33.12 -44.46
CA LYS A 244 -8.59 32.23 -43.41
C LYS A 244 -9.41 32.36 -42.11
N SER A 245 -9.72 33.58 -41.69
CA SER A 245 -10.55 33.82 -40.49
C SER A 245 -11.99 33.37 -40.68
N ARG A 246 -12.55 33.47 -41.90
CA ARG A 246 -13.88 32.93 -42.23
C ARG A 246 -13.96 31.40 -42.20
N ILE A 247 -12.86 30.70 -42.47
CA ILE A 247 -12.77 29.25 -42.29
C ILE A 247 -12.62 28.89 -40.82
N LEU A 248 -11.64 29.47 -40.12
CA LEU A 248 -11.31 29.09 -38.73
C LEU A 248 -12.43 29.44 -37.73
N THR A 249 -13.19 30.50 -37.99
CA THR A 249 -14.39 30.85 -37.21
C THR A 249 -15.66 30.13 -37.68
N LEU A 250 -15.55 29.25 -38.68
CA LEU A 250 -16.69 28.56 -39.30
C LEU A 250 -17.82 29.48 -39.81
N SER A 251 -17.53 30.78 -39.99
CA SER A 251 -18.52 31.81 -40.38
C SER A 251 -18.98 31.70 -41.84
N HIS A 252 -18.44 30.75 -42.60
CA HIS A 252 -18.95 30.36 -43.91
C HIS A 252 -20.18 29.42 -43.83
N ARG A 253 -20.59 28.98 -42.62
CA ARG A 253 -21.73 28.09 -42.38
C ARG A 253 -22.74 28.75 -41.44
N SER A 254 -24.03 28.57 -41.71
CA SER A 254 -25.08 28.98 -40.76
C SER A 254 -25.04 28.13 -39.50
N ALA A 255 -25.47 28.68 -38.37
CA ALA A 255 -25.49 27.95 -37.10
C ALA A 255 -26.37 26.70 -37.17
N ALA A 256 -27.50 26.75 -37.87
CA ALA A 256 -28.34 25.57 -38.12
C ALA A 256 -27.59 24.45 -38.89
N ALA A 257 -26.75 24.81 -39.87
CA ALA A 257 -25.94 23.83 -40.59
C ALA A 257 -24.85 23.22 -39.72
N LYS A 258 -24.21 24.03 -38.85
CA LYS A 258 -23.22 23.55 -37.88
C LYS A 258 -23.85 22.58 -36.87
N ARG A 259 -24.95 22.97 -36.23
CA ARG A 259 -25.71 22.13 -35.28
C ARG A 259 -26.20 20.81 -35.90
N ARG A 260 -26.69 20.85 -37.15
CA ARG A 260 -27.10 19.63 -37.87
C ARG A 260 -25.94 18.66 -38.07
N GLN A 261 -24.75 19.17 -38.36
CA GLN A 261 -23.55 18.34 -38.50
C GLN A 261 -23.10 17.76 -37.15
N CYS A 262 -23.09 18.56 -36.09
CA CYS A 262 -22.77 18.09 -34.74
C CYS A 262 -23.72 16.96 -34.29
N ARG A 263 -25.02 17.09 -34.60
CA ARG A 263 -26.00 16.01 -34.34
C ARG A 263 -25.63 14.72 -35.06
N LYS A 264 -25.32 14.80 -36.36
CA LYS A 264 -24.84 13.64 -37.12
C LYS A 264 -23.59 13.03 -36.53
N VAL A 265 -22.65 13.83 -36.02
CA VAL A 265 -21.45 13.31 -35.34
C VAL A 265 -21.85 12.47 -34.12
N ILE A 266 -22.76 12.96 -33.27
CA ILE A 266 -23.26 12.20 -32.11
C ILE A 266 -23.99 10.94 -32.52
N GLU A 267 -24.81 10.98 -33.57
CA GLU A 267 -25.48 9.80 -34.13
C GLU A 267 -24.46 8.72 -34.53
N HIS A 268 -23.41 9.09 -35.27
CA HIS A 268 -22.34 8.16 -35.65
C HIS A 268 -21.57 7.59 -34.45
N VAL A 269 -21.35 8.39 -33.41
CA VAL A 269 -20.71 7.90 -32.18
C VAL A 269 -21.56 6.83 -31.54
N ARG A 270 -22.88 7.06 -31.40
CA ARG A 270 -23.82 6.12 -30.79
C ARG A 270 -23.97 4.79 -31.54
N GLU A 271 -23.63 4.76 -32.84
CA GLU A 271 -23.58 3.51 -33.61
C GLU A 271 -22.55 2.51 -33.03
N SER A 272 -21.47 3.00 -32.41
CA SER A 272 -20.32 2.17 -32.01
C SER A 272 -19.81 2.40 -30.59
N PHE A 273 -20.27 3.43 -29.88
CA PHE A 273 -19.77 3.82 -28.57
C PHE A 273 -20.90 4.16 -27.60
N ASP A 274 -20.65 3.88 -26.32
CA ASP A 274 -21.47 4.39 -25.22
C ASP A 274 -20.91 5.74 -24.78
N ILE A 275 -21.72 6.80 -24.89
CA ILE A 275 -21.30 8.13 -24.45
C ILE A 275 -21.52 8.23 -22.94
N VAL A 276 -20.45 8.48 -22.21
CA VAL A 276 -20.41 8.52 -20.74
C VAL A 276 -19.76 9.82 -20.26
N GLU A 277 -19.97 10.15 -18.99
CA GLU A 277 -19.21 11.22 -18.33
C GLU A 277 -17.72 10.91 -18.29
N THR A 278 -16.88 11.94 -18.33
CA THR A 278 -15.43 11.82 -18.17
C THR A 278 -15.06 11.12 -16.86
N SER A 279 -15.81 11.39 -15.79
CA SER A 279 -15.67 10.74 -14.48
C SER A 279 -15.81 9.21 -14.55
N ALA A 280 -16.74 8.72 -15.39
CA ALA A 280 -17.02 7.30 -15.61
C ALA A 280 -15.96 6.65 -16.50
N LEU A 281 -15.51 7.36 -17.54
CA LEU A 281 -14.40 6.92 -18.39
C LEU A 281 -13.13 6.65 -17.56
N LEU A 282 -12.85 7.52 -16.59
CA LEU A 282 -11.70 7.39 -15.68
C LEU A 282 -11.82 6.21 -14.69
N ARG A 283 -13.04 5.83 -14.27
CA ARG A 283 -13.26 4.71 -13.33
C ARG A 283 -12.93 3.36 -13.96
N ASN A 284 -13.39 3.11 -15.18
CA ASN A 284 -13.26 1.81 -15.86
C ASN A 284 -11.83 1.51 -16.34
N MET A 285 -10.99 2.53 -16.47
CA MET A 285 -9.58 2.36 -16.83
C MET A 285 -8.74 1.73 -15.73
N ASN A 286 -9.00 2.09 -14.47
CA ASN A 286 -8.23 1.59 -13.33
C ASN A 286 -8.53 0.11 -13.10
N SER A 287 -9.76 -0.36 -13.29
CA SER A 287 -10.11 -1.76 -13.05
C SER A 287 -9.56 -2.71 -14.13
N GLU A 288 -9.82 -2.48 -15.42
CA GLU A 288 -9.50 -3.47 -16.46
C GLU A 288 -8.01 -3.58 -16.81
N GLN A 289 -7.27 -2.47 -16.79
CA GLN A 289 -5.85 -2.45 -17.13
C GLN A 289 -4.95 -2.97 -16.01
N GLN A 290 -5.49 -3.03 -14.81
CA GLN A 290 -4.79 -3.38 -13.58
C GLN A 290 -5.08 -4.84 -13.22
N MET A 291 -6.29 -5.33 -13.50
CA MET A 291 -6.70 -6.73 -13.36
C MET A 291 -5.93 -7.73 -14.24
N SER A 292 -5.36 -7.30 -15.38
CA SER A 292 -4.62 -8.20 -16.29
C SER A 292 -3.09 -8.19 -16.11
N LYS A 293 -2.57 -7.44 -15.12
CA LYS A 293 -1.13 -7.32 -14.91
C LYS A 293 -0.62 -8.36 -13.93
N VAL A 294 0.56 -8.90 -14.20
CA VAL A 294 1.36 -9.61 -13.19
C VAL A 294 2.45 -8.67 -12.69
N VAL A 295 2.45 -8.41 -11.39
CA VAL A 295 3.31 -7.43 -10.73
C VAL A 295 4.15 -8.11 -9.65
N LEU A 296 5.45 -7.83 -9.65
CA LEU A 296 6.37 -8.26 -8.60
C LEU A 296 6.67 -7.09 -7.65
N GLY A 297 6.13 -7.16 -6.44
CA GLY A 297 6.45 -6.26 -5.34
C GLY A 297 7.70 -6.70 -4.58
N ILE A 298 8.57 -5.75 -4.20
CA ILE A 298 9.84 -6.01 -3.50
C ILE A 298 10.00 -5.03 -2.33
N SER A 299 10.33 -5.53 -1.14
CA SER A 299 10.75 -4.70 -0.02
C SER A 299 12.28 -4.57 0.05
N THR A 300 12.77 -3.40 0.47
CA THR A 300 14.21 -3.07 0.50
C THR A 300 14.72 -2.69 1.88
N THR A 301 13.93 -2.90 2.92
CA THR A 301 14.25 -2.50 4.29
C THR A 301 14.70 -3.72 5.11
N HIS A 302 14.76 -3.56 6.43
CA HIS A 302 15.00 -4.68 7.33
C HIS A 302 13.83 -5.66 7.24
N GLU A 303 14.09 -6.96 7.04
CA GLU A 303 13.08 -7.96 6.63
C GLU A 303 12.65 -7.85 5.15
N THR A 304 13.63 -8.00 4.25
CA THR A 304 13.38 -8.04 2.81
C THR A 304 12.47 -9.22 2.39
N GLY A 305 11.74 -9.05 1.30
CA GLY A 305 10.79 -10.04 0.79
C GLY A 305 10.25 -9.70 -0.59
N ALA A 306 9.45 -10.60 -1.14
CA ALA A 306 8.83 -10.46 -2.44
C ALA A 306 7.37 -10.92 -2.42
N ALA A 307 6.52 -10.25 -3.20
CA ALA A 307 5.13 -10.62 -3.42
C ALA A 307 4.78 -10.56 -4.91
N VAL A 308 4.02 -11.54 -5.39
CA VAL A 308 3.54 -11.64 -6.77
C VAL A 308 2.03 -11.47 -6.77
N TYR A 309 1.58 -10.47 -7.52
CA TYR A 309 0.17 -10.18 -7.73
C TYR A 309 -0.21 -10.44 -9.19
N GLU A 310 -1.39 -10.98 -9.38
CA GLU A 310 -2.06 -11.03 -10.69
C GLU A 310 -3.39 -10.30 -10.55
N GLY A 311 -3.51 -9.16 -11.21
CA GLY A 311 -4.59 -8.22 -10.90
C GLY A 311 -4.47 -7.72 -9.45
N HIS A 312 -5.56 -7.74 -8.71
CA HIS A 312 -5.60 -7.37 -7.29
C HIS A 312 -5.32 -8.55 -6.34
N ARG A 313 -5.27 -9.77 -6.88
CA ARG A 313 -5.12 -10.99 -6.09
C ARG A 313 -3.66 -11.28 -5.78
N CYS A 314 -3.34 -11.41 -4.49
CA CYS A 314 -2.05 -11.93 -4.04
C CYS A 314 -1.92 -13.41 -4.43
N ARG A 315 -0.97 -13.75 -5.30
CA ARG A 315 -0.70 -15.14 -5.71
C ARG A 315 0.32 -15.81 -4.78
N ALA A 316 1.34 -15.06 -4.38
CA ALA A 316 2.35 -15.51 -3.43
C ALA A 316 3.05 -14.34 -2.76
N ALA A 317 3.52 -14.53 -1.53
CA ALA A 317 4.30 -13.56 -0.78
C ALA A 317 5.19 -14.30 0.23
N VAL A 318 6.48 -13.93 0.27
CA VAL A 318 7.49 -14.61 1.09
C VAL A 318 8.53 -13.60 1.58
N SER A 319 8.91 -13.72 2.86
CA SER A 319 10.04 -12.99 3.45
C SER A 319 11.35 -13.77 3.29
N GLU A 320 12.45 -13.06 3.05
CA GLU A 320 13.77 -13.64 2.74
C GLU A 320 14.31 -14.48 3.89
N GLU A 321 14.01 -14.09 5.13
CA GLU A 321 14.42 -14.84 6.32
C GLU A 321 13.89 -16.28 6.33
N ARG A 322 12.73 -16.54 5.70
CA ARG A 322 12.18 -17.89 5.61
C ARG A 322 13.04 -18.77 4.71
N MET A 323 13.64 -18.18 3.69
CA MET A 323 14.38 -18.89 2.64
C MET A 323 15.88 -18.97 2.90
N ASP A 324 16.46 -17.97 3.56
CA ASP A 324 17.88 -17.95 3.89
C ASP A 324 18.20 -18.33 5.33
N ARG A 325 17.15 -18.52 6.16
CA ARG A 325 17.22 -18.90 7.58
C ARG A 325 17.92 -17.86 8.46
N VAL A 326 18.10 -16.63 7.97
CA VAL A 326 18.68 -15.51 8.72
C VAL A 326 17.54 -14.61 9.19
N LYS A 327 17.25 -14.63 10.50
CA LYS A 327 16.18 -13.82 11.10
C LYS A 327 16.39 -12.33 10.86
N PHE A 328 15.36 -11.66 10.36
CA PHE A 328 15.35 -10.28 9.86
C PHE A 328 16.36 -10.05 8.73
N SER A 329 16.40 -10.96 7.75
CA SER A 329 17.32 -10.87 6.62
C SER A 329 17.17 -9.53 5.88
N THR A 330 18.31 -8.85 5.72
CA THR A 330 18.43 -7.57 5.01
C THR A 330 18.97 -7.76 3.59
N LYS A 331 19.08 -9.00 3.10
CA LYS A 331 19.74 -9.27 1.81
C LYS A 331 18.98 -8.62 0.66
N TYR A 332 19.67 -7.75 -0.05
CA TYR A 332 19.09 -7.04 -1.20
C TYR A 332 19.91 -7.24 -2.48
N PRO A 333 19.30 -7.63 -3.63
CA PRO A 333 17.88 -8.00 -3.78
C PRO A 333 17.53 -9.30 -3.04
N PRO A 334 16.26 -9.49 -2.61
CA PRO A 334 15.82 -10.71 -1.92
C PRO A 334 15.64 -11.87 -2.92
N LYS A 335 16.77 -12.37 -3.44
CA LYS A 335 16.81 -13.33 -4.55
C LYS A 335 16.04 -14.60 -4.23
N LYS A 336 16.12 -15.11 -3.00
CA LYS A 336 15.45 -16.36 -2.65
C LYS A 336 13.94 -16.17 -2.52
N SER A 337 13.49 -15.05 -1.98
CA SER A 337 12.06 -14.70 -1.92
C SER A 337 11.49 -14.48 -3.30
N ILE A 338 12.22 -13.81 -4.19
CA ILE A 338 11.77 -13.63 -5.58
C ILE A 338 11.58 -15.00 -6.24
N LYS A 339 12.54 -15.92 -6.11
CA LYS A 339 12.39 -17.29 -6.64
C LYS A 339 11.22 -18.03 -6.02
N ALA A 340 11.10 -18.00 -4.70
CA ALA A 340 10.05 -18.69 -3.96
C ALA A 340 8.66 -18.16 -4.29
N ALA A 341 8.49 -16.83 -4.34
CA ALA A 341 7.21 -16.20 -4.63
C ALA A 341 6.80 -16.43 -6.08
N VAL A 342 7.72 -16.30 -7.05
CA VAL A 342 7.42 -16.60 -8.46
C VAL A 342 7.03 -18.07 -8.62
N ALA A 343 7.78 -19.01 -8.04
CA ALA A 343 7.43 -20.43 -8.09
C ALA A 343 6.08 -20.73 -7.42
N ALA A 344 5.85 -20.22 -6.20
CA ALA A 344 4.62 -20.46 -5.44
C ALA A 344 3.38 -19.77 -6.04
N SER A 345 3.58 -18.73 -6.88
CA SER A 345 2.47 -18.03 -7.52
C SER A 345 1.86 -18.79 -8.70
N GLY A 346 2.60 -19.73 -9.29
CA GLY A 346 2.19 -20.47 -10.49
C GLY A 346 2.13 -19.63 -11.78
N VAL A 347 2.50 -18.35 -11.74
CA VAL A 347 2.53 -17.49 -12.94
C VAL A 347 3.77 -17.78 -13.78
N ASP A 348 3.68 -17.59 -15.09
CA ASP A 348 4.86 -17.58 -15.95
C ASP A 348 5.71 -16.35 -15.59
N PRO A 349 7.00 -16.50 -15.25
CA PRO A 349 7.87 -15.36 -14.97
C PRO A 349 7.89 -14.31 -16.09
N ARG A 350 7.62 -14.71 -17.34
CA ARG A 350 7.55 -13.83 -18.52
C ARG A 350 6.35 -12.89 -18.51
N ASP A 351 5.30 -13.20 -17.76
CA ASP A 351 4.12 -12.37 -17.63
C ASP A 351 4.33 -11.22 -16.63
N ILE A 352 5.42 -11.24 -15.85
CA ILE A 352 5.80 -10.17 -14.93
C ILE A 352 6.24 -8.95 -15.76
N THR A 353 5.33 -8.01 -15.98
CA THR A 353 5.57 -6.79 -16.77
C THR A 353 6.12 -5.64 -15.95
N ASP A 354 5.84 -5.63 -14.65
CA ASP A 354 6.14 -4.51 -13.75
C ASP A 354 6.73 -5.03 -12.44
N VAL A 355 7.78 -4.36 -11.97
CA VAL A 355 8.41 -4.56 -10.66
C VAL A 355 8.23 -3.28 -9.87
N VAL A 356 7.73 -3.41 -8.65
CA VAL A 356 7.45 -2.27 -7.78
C VAL A 356 8.24 -2.42 -6.50
N VAL A 357 9.08 -1.44 -6.23
CA VAL A 357 9.98 -1.44 -5.08
C VAL A 357 9.43 -0.51 -4.00
N ALA A 358 9.29 -1.01 -2.78
CA ALA A 358 8.95 -0.19 -1.63
C ALA A 358 10.13 0.71 -1.27
N GLY A 359 9.91 2.02 -1.30
CA GLY A 359 10.93 3.04 -1.13
C GLY A 359 10.89 4.15 -2.16
N LEU A 360 11.48 5.30 -1.85
CA LEU A 360 11.63 6.38 -2.82
C LEU A 360 12.70 6.12 -3.90
N PRO A 361 12.52 6.68 -5.12
CA PRO A 361 13.58 6.71 -6.11
C PRO A 361 14.75 7.58 -5.63
N ALA A 362 15.98 7.22 -5.99
CA ALA A 362 17.22 7.85 -5.54
C ALA A 362 17.23 9.38 -5.67
N GLY A 363 16.73 9.92 -6.78
CA GLY A 363 16.68 11.37 -7.00
C GLY A 363 15.71 12.11 -6.08
N ARG A 364 14.60 11.49 -5.69
CA ARG A 364 13.64 12.09 -4.74
C ARG A 364 14.16 12.03 -3.31
N LEU A 365 14.76 10.90 -2.96
CA LEU A 365 15.45 10.74 -1.67
C LEU A 365 16.56 11.78 -1.50
N PHE A 366 17.39 11.98 -2.55
CA PHE A 366 18.41 13.02 -2.55
C PHE A 366 17.80 14.42 -2.37
N ARG A 367 16.70 14.74 -3.05
CA ARG A 367 16.00 16.03 -2.89
C ARG A 367 15.47 16.23 -1.46
N ARG A 368 14.82 15.23 -0.86
CA ARG A 368 14.36 15.30 0.55
C ARG A 368 15.55 15.50 1.52
N LEU A 369 16.65 14.78 1.31
CA LEU A 369 17.88 14.93 2.09
C LEU A 369 18.51 16.32 1.94
N ALA A 370 18.59 16.82 0.70
CA ALA A 370 19.18 18.12 0.39
C ALA A 370 18.32 19.30 0.87
N ALA A 371 17.00 19.13 0.93
CA ALA A 371 16.05 20.12 1.44
C ALA A 371 15.99 20.20 2.97
N GLY A 372 16.81 19.44 3.69
CA GLY A 372 16.84 19.42 5.15
C GLY A 372 15.70 18.61 5.80
N GLN A 373 14.76 18.08 5.01
CA GLN A 373 13.58 17.34 5.49
C GLN A 373 13.93 15.99 6.14
N LEU A 374 15.15 15.50 5.93
CA LEU A 374 15.72 14.28 6.51
C LEU A 374 17.02 14.56 7.28
N GLN A 375 17.32 15.82 7.57
CA GLN A 375 18.61 16.22 8.17
C GLN A 375 18.78 15.65 9.58
N ASP A 376 17.69 15.58 10.34
CA ASP A 376 17.64 14.91 11.65
C ASP A 376 17.69 13.36 11.55
N THR A 377 17.44 12.79 10.36
CA THR A 377 17.52 11.33 10.11
C THR A 377 18.95 10.84 10.00
N PHE A 378 19.80 11.61 9.31
CA PHE A 378 21.18 11.27 9.01
C PHE A 378 22.14 12.23 9.68
N ASP A 379 21.86 12.52 10.94
CA ASP A 379 22.53 13.61 11.61
C ASP A 379 23.94 13.20 12.09
N PHE A 380 24.93 13.37 11.22
CA PHE A 380 26.35 13.09 11.47
C PHE A 380 27.02 14.21 12.28
N HIS A 381 26.40 14.64 13.39
CA HIS A 381 26.75 15.80 14.23
C HIS A 381 28.19 15.84 14.81
N GLY A 382 29.08 14.90 14.44
CA GLY A 382 30.50 14.96 14.78
C GLY A 382 31.40 15.49 13.66
N TRP A 383 30.99 15.43 12.39
CA TRP A 383 31.88 15.72 11.24
C TRP A 383 31.55 17.03 10.53
N ASN A 384 30.31 17.50 10.63
CA ASN A 384 29.87 18.72 9.95
C ASN A 384 30.49 19.98 10.59
N ASP A 385 30.90 19.91 11.86
CA ASP A 385 31.68 20.94 12.56
C ASP A 385 33.13 21.05 12.03
N TYR A 386 33.66 19.96 11.46
CA TYR A 386 35.03 19.90 10.90
C TYR A 386 35.07 20.01 9.37
N PHE A 387 34.01 19.56 8.67
CA PHE A 387 33.92 19.53 7.20
C PHE A 387 32.53 19.99 6.73
N PRO A 388 32.36 21.28 6.40
CA PRO A 388 31.14 21.79 5.81
C PRO A 388 30.85 21.03 4.49
N HIS A 389 29.60 20.60 4.30
CA HIS A 389 29.12 19.83 3.13
C HIS A 389 29.41 18.31 3.11
N PHE A 390 30.04 17.75 4.14
CA PHE A 390 30.27 16.29 4.24
C PHE A 390 28.96 15.48 4.17
N ASN A 391 27.90 15.96 4.82
CA ASN A 391 26.56 15.34 4.78
C ASN A 391 25.99 15.26 3.36
N LYS A 392 26.23 16.28 2.51
CA LYS A 392 25.76 16.25 1.10
C LYS A 392 26.46 15.16 0.29
N VAL A 393 27.74 14.89 0.56
CA VAL A 393 28.50 13.81 -0.08
C VAL A 393 27.96 12.44 0.35
N LEU A 394 27.68 12.26 1.64
CA LEU A 394 27.06 11.04 2.17
C LEU A 394 25.65 10.82 1.61
N TYR A 395 24.82 11.87 1.50
CA TYR A 395 23.49 11.78 0.90
C TYR A 395 23.53 11.37 -0.57
N ARG A 396 24.49 11.91 -1.34
CA ARG A 396 24.72 11.47 -2.73
C ARG A 396 25.18 10.02 -2.81
N GLY A 397 26.10 9.62 -1.93
CA GLY A 397 26.56 8.23 -1.83
C GLY A 397 25.42 7.27 -1.50
N PHE A 398 24.54 7.67 -0.58
CA PHE A 398 23.37 6.88 -0.19
C PHE A 398 22.36 6.74 -1.34
N ALA A 399 21.99 7.83 -1.98
CA ALA A 399 21.12 7.81 -3.16
C ALA A 399 21.72 6.95 -4.30
N PHE A 400 23.04 7.02 -4.50
CA PHE A 400 23.75 6.21 -5.50
C PHE A 400 23.73 4.71 -5.15
N SER A 401 23.96 4.34 -3.88
CA SER A 401 23.85 2.96 -3.39
C SER A 401 22.48 2.38 -3.70
N ARG A 402 21.42 3.13 -3.37
CA ARG A 402 20.03 2.73 -3.60
C ARG A 402 19.76 2.52 -5.10
N ALA A 403 20.22 3.45 -5.95
CA ALA A 403 20.11 3.31 -7.41
C ALA A 403 20.84 2.06 -7.95
N LEU A 404 22.00 1.72 -7.39
CA LEU A 404 22.73 0.51 -7.78
C LEU A 404 21.99 -0.76 -7.33
N GLY A 405 21.43 -0.76 -6.13
CA GLY A 405 20.58 -1.84 -5.63
C GLY A 405 19.38 -2.10 -6.55
N TYR A 406 18.69 -1.05 -6.98
CA TYR A 406 17.57 -1.14 -7.93
C TYR A 406 17.98 -1.76 -9.27
N ARG A 407 19.18 -1.45 -9.77
CA ARG A 407 19.71 -2.09 -10.98
C ARG A 407 19.98 -3.57 -10.77
N ARG A 408 20.48 -3.97 -9.59
CA ARG A 408 20.72 -5.39 -9.27
C ARG A 408 19.44 -6.24 -9.26
N VAL A 409 18.29 -5.67 -8.91
CA VAL A 409 16.99 -6.35 -9.06
C VAL A 409 16.74 -6.67 -10.53
N LEU A 410 16.84 -5.67 -11.41
CA LEU A 410 16.59 -5.86 -12.85
C LEU A 410 17.60 -6.81 -13.49
N ASP A 411 18.87 -6.71 -13.11
CA ASP A 411 19.93 -7.61 -13.59
C ASP A 411 19.66 -9.06 -13.16
N PHE A 412 19.21 -9.27 -11.91
CA PHE A 412 18.84 -10.58 -11.41
C PHE A 412 17.64 -11.17 -12.17
N LEU A 413 16.57 -10.39 -12.38
CA LEU A 413 15.39 -10.84 -13.13
C LEU A 413 15.73 -11.17 -14.59
N ARG A 414 16.61 -10.39 -15.20
CA ARG A 414 17.11 -10.66 -16.54
C ARG A 414 17.94 -11.95 -16.59
N GLN A 415 18.80 -12.18 -15.61
CA GLN A 415 19.66 -13.36 -15.55
C GLN A 415 18.84 -14.63 -15.27
N GLU A 416 17.91 -14.56 -14.32
CA GLU A 416 17.15 -15.72 -13.85
C GLU A 416 16.00 -16.09 -14.81
N TYR A 417 15.29 -15.09 -15.33
CA TYR A 417 14.05 -15.32 -16.09
C TYR A 417 14.08 -14.74 -17.51
N GLY A 418 15.15 -14.07 -17.92
CA GLY A 418 15.24 -13.47 -19.26
C GLY A 418 14.35 -12.24 -19.48
N ILE A 419 13.74 -11.69 -18.42
CA ILE A 419 12.77 -10.58 -18.51
C ILE A 419 13.41 -9.21 -18.28
N ARG A 420 12.74 -8.16 -18.74
CA ARG A 420 13.10 -6.75 -18.48
C ARG A 420 11.85 -5.94 -18.13
N PRO A 421 11.33 -6.09 -16.89
CA PRO A 421 10.12 -5.41 -16.47
C PRO A 421 10.34 -3.90 -16.28
N ASN A 422 9.25 -3.14 -16.27
CA ASN A 422 9.28 -1.73 -15.86
C ASN A 422 9.51 -1.64 -14.36
N LEU A 423 10.32 -0.66 -13.92
CA LEU A 423 10.64 -0.45 -12.51
C LEU A 423 9.87 0.74 -11.94
N HIS A 424 9.16 0.52 -10.83
CA HIS A 424 8.34 1.51 -10.14
C HIS A 424 8.74 1.60 -8.66
N PHE A 425 8.33 2.69 -8.02
CA PHE A 425 8.67 3.00 -6.64
C PHE A 425 7.45 3.54 -5.91
N VAL A 426 7.23 3.07 -4.68
CA VAL A 426 6.15 3.56 -3.81
C VAL A 426 6.71 3.92 -2.44
N ASP A 427 6.33 5.07 -1.90
CA ASP A 427 6.75 5.52 -0.56
C ASP A 427 6.42 4.48 0.54
N HIS A 428 7.32 4.32 1.51
CA HIS A 428 7.21 3.35 2.60
C HIS A 428 5.87 3.37 3.35
N HIS A 429 5.44 4.53 3.86
CA HIS A 429 4.19 4.62 4.60
C HIS A 429 2.98 4.51 3.68
N ARG A 430 3.14 4.85 2.40
CA ARG A 430 2.11 4.60 1.40
C ARG A 430 1.93 3.09 1.14
N CYS A 431 3.00 2.32 1.16
CA CYS A 431 2.93 0.85 1.09
C CYS A 431 2.18 0.29 2.30
N HIS A 432 2.52 0.72 3.52
CA HIS A 432 1.79 0.33 4.74
C HIS A 432 0.30 0.67 4.66
N ALA A 433 -0.03 1.90 4.25
CA ALA A 433 -1.42 2.32 4.12
C ALA A 433 -2.19 1.52 3.06
N ALA A 434 -1.54 1.22 1.93
CA ALA A 434 -2.08 0.40 0.85
C ALA A 434 -2.35 -1.04 1.30
N ALA A 435 -1.38 -1.66 1.98
CA ALA A 435 -1.54 -3.01 2.53
C ALA A 435 -2.71 -3.05 3.52
N ALA A 436 -2.78 -2.10 4.46
CA ALA A 436 -3.84 -2.04 5.46
C ALA A 436 -5.22 -1.85 4.83
N HIS A 437 -5.39 -0.84 3.98
CA HIS A 437 -6.71 -0.46 3.49
C HIS A 437 -7.24 -1.39 2.41
N ARG A 438 -6.38 -1.82 1.47
CA ARG A 438 -6.82 -2.61 0.30
C ARG A 438 -6.92 -4.10 0.58
N THR A 439 -6.56 -4.54 1.78
CA THR A 439 -6.77 -5.92 2.22
C THR A 439 -7.73 -6.03 3.40
N ALA A 440 -8.33 -4.91 3.80
CA ALA A 440 -9.32 -4.86 4.85
C ALA A 440 -10.68 -5.44 4.38
N PRO A 441 -11.51 -5.97 5.30
CA PRO A 441 -12.84 -6.50 5.00
C PRO A 441 -13.90 -5.41 4.73
N PHE A 442 -13.51 -4.14 4.73
CA PHE A 442 -14.40 -3.00 4.59
C PHE A 442 -13.84 -1.97 3.60
N ALA A 443 -14.75 -1.28 2.90
CA ALA A 443 -14.39 -0.33 1.85
C ALA A 443 -13.86 1.01 2.37
N ASP A 444 -14.29 1.41 3.57
CA ASP A 444 -14.00 2.72 4.16
C ASP A 444 -13.39 2.54 5.56
N SER A 445 -12.29 3.25 5.85
CA SER A 445 -11.60 3.13 7.15
C SER A 445 -10.67 4.30 7.44
N LEU A 446 -10.48 4.61 8.73
CA LEU A 446 -9.36 5.43 9.16
C LEU A 446 -8.10 4.56 9.14
N ILE A 447 -7.12 4.96 8.36
CA ILE A 447 -5.86 4.22 8.20
C ILE A 447 -4.81 4.90 9.07
N VAL A 448 -4.23 4.15 10.00
CA VAL A 448 -3.10 4.62 10.80
C VAL A 448 -1.90 3.75 10.47
N THR A 449 -0.83 4.39 10.00
CA THR A 449 0.46 3.72 9.87
C THR A 449 1.45 4.26 10.88
N ALA A 450 2.19 3.39 11.56
CA ALA A 450 3.15 3.80 12.58
C ALA A 450 4.35 2.84 12.62
N ASP A 451 5.55 3.40 12.44
CA ASP A 451 6.77 2.64 12.26
C ASP A 451 7.97 3.33 12.94
N GLY A 452 9.10 2.61 13.00
CA GLY A 452 10.37 3.17 13.46
C GLY A 452 10.83 4.32 12.55
N VAL A 453 11.09 3.99 11.28
CA VAL A 453 11.55 4.94 10.25
C VAL A 453 11.08 4.47 8.88
N GLY A 454 10.36 5.32 8.14
CA GLY A 454 10.07 5.10 6.72
C GLY A 454 10.96 5.96 5.80
N ASP A 455 10.43 6.43 4.66
CA ASP A 455 11.10 7.38 3.76
C ASP A 455 11.07 8.84 4.29
N GLY A 456 11.24 9.01 5.60
CA GLY A 456 11.25 10.29 6.33
C GLY A 456 10.09 10.53 7.27
N LEU A 457 9.12 9.64 7.27
CA LEU A 457 7.98 9.67 8.17
C LEU A 457 8.11 8.55 9.21
N SER A 458 7.38 8.71 10.30
CA SER A 458 7.24 7.72 11.37
C SER A 458 5.78 7.32 11.58
N ILE A 459 4.85 8.25 11.37
CA ILE A 459 3.40 8.00 11.50
C ILE A 459 2.70 8.68 10.34
N THR A 460 1.68 8.03 9.78
CA THR A 460 0.69 8.69 8.91
C THR A 460 -0.72 8.34 9.35
N ILE A 461 -1.63 9.30 9.19
CA ILE A 461 -3.06 9.10 9.33
C ILE A 461 -3.69 9.43 7.99
N SER A 462 -4.45 8.50 7.43
CA SER A 462 -5.11 8.65 6.13
C SER A 462 -6.58 8.26 6.20
N GLU A 463 -7.37 8.88 5.35
CA GLU A 463 -8.74 8.48 5.06
C GLU A 463 -8.72 7.46 3.92
N GLY A 464 -9.25 6.26 4.16
CA GLY A 464 -9.45 5.23 3.15
C GLY A 464 -10.90 5.19 2.69
N ARG A 465 -11.18 5.32 1.39
CA ARG A 465 -12.52 5.18 0.80
C ARG A 465 -12.46 4.50 -0.54
N GLN A 466 -13.11 3.33 -0.67
CA GLN A 466 -13.20 2.58 -1.94
C GLN A 466 -11.82 2.47 -2.62
N GLY A 467 -10.85 1.90 -1.90
CA GLY A 467 -9.48 1.67 -2.40
C GLY A 467 -8.61 2.93 -2.55
N ARG A 468 -9.19 4.12 -2.37
CA ARG A 468 -8.48 5.41 -2.39
C ARG A 468 -7.99 5.76 -1.00
N ILE A 469 -6.77 6.28 -0.95
CA ILE A 469 -6.08 6.66 0.29
C ILE A 469 -5.73 8.14 0.20
N ASN A 470 -6.34 8.94 1.07
CA ASN A 470 -6.10 10.37 1.21
C ASN A 470 -5.35 10.67 2.51
N LEU A 471 -4.15 11.23 2.44
CA LEU A 471 -3.35 11.53 3.61
C LEU A 471 -3.95 12.72 4.38
N LEU A 472 -4.18 12.55 5.69
CA LEU A 472 -4.72 13.58 6.58
C LEU A 472 -3.66 14.23 7.47
N HIS A 473 -2.66 13.44 7.87
CA HIS A 473 -1.60 13.88 8.76
C HIS A 473 -0.36 12.99 8.65
N GLU A 474 0.80 13.57 8.91
CA GLU A 474 2.08 12.89 8.91
C GLU A 474 2.93 13.39 10.07
N VAL A 475 3.62 12.47 10.73
CA VAL A 475 4.64 12.79 11.74
C VAL A 475 6.00 12.46 11.14
N PRO A 476 6.92 13.42 11.07
CA PRO A 476 8.26 13.17 10.53
C PRO A 476 9.15 12.44 11.55
N TYR A 477 10.08 11.64 11.05
CA TYR A 477 11.23 11.18 11.84
C TYR A 477 12.04 12.41 12.32
N PRO A 478 12.64 12.45 13.54
CA PRO A 478 12.88 11.36 14.50
C PRO A 478 11.76 11.13 15.52
N HIS A 479 10.60 11.76 15.35
CA HIS A 479 9.51 11.65 16.31
C HIS A 479 8.70 10.37 16.04
N SER A 480 9.16 9.24 16.58
CA SER A 480 8.58 7.93 16.33
C SER A 480 8.26 7.21 17.64
N PHE A 481 7.00 6.79 17.81
CA PHE A 481 6.64 5.90 18.91
C PHE A 481 7.22 4.48 18.75
N GLY A 482 7.54 4.06 17.52
CA GLY A 482 8.36 2.88 17.29
C GLY A 482 9.74 3.03 17.94
N GLN A 483 10.44 4.14 17.69
CA GLN A 483 11.74 4.42 18.31
C GLN A 483 11.66 4.61 19.82
N PHE A 484 10.59 5.23 20.35
CA PHE A 484 10.32 5.30 21.78
C PHE A 484 10.26 3.91 22.43
N TYR A 485 9.55 2.98 21.80
CA TYR A 485 9.39 1.62 22.31
C TYR A 485 10.65 0.75 22.12
N THR A 486 11.36 0.93 21.00
CA THR A 486 12.68 0.33 20.77
C THR A 486 13.71 0.83 21.79
N ALA A 487 13.63 2.09 22.22
CA ALA A 487 14.49 2.61 23.30
C ALA A 487 14.24 1.92 24.63
N CYS A 488 12.97 1.74 25.01
CA CYS A 488 12.59 0.92 26.18
C CYS A 488 13.17 -0.50 26.09
N THR A 489 13.04 -1.11 24.92
CA THR A 489 13.53 -2.47 24.66
C THR A 489 15.03 -2.59 24.97
N GLN A 490 15.85 -1.64 24.51
CA GLN A 490 17.29 -1.67 24.76
C GLN A 490 17.66 -1.39 26.23
N ILE A 491 17.03 -0.40 26.88
CA ILE A 491 17.40 -0.05 28.27
C ILE A 491 17.07 -1.19 29.25
N LEU A 492 16.09 -2.03 28.91
CA LEU A 492 15.73 -3.24 29.65
C LEU A 492 16.63 -4.46 29.36
N GLY A 493 17.67 -4.28 28.54
CA GLY A 493 18.65 -5.30 28.19
C GLY A 493 18.22 -6.22 27.05
N PHE A 494 17.17 -5.88 26.30
CA PHE A 494 16.72 -6.65 25.15
C PHE A 494 17.28 -6.10 23.83
N ARG A 495 17.12 -6.86 22.75
CA ARG A 495 17.66 -6.54 21.42
C ARG A 495 16.63 -5.75 20.63
N ALA A 496 16.98 -4.52 20.26
CA ALA A 496 16.16 -3.64 19.41
C ALA A 496 15.82 -4.28 18.06
N ASN A 497 14.64 -3.93 17.54
CA ASN A 497 13.99 -4.42 16.33
C ASN A 497 13.85 -5.94 16.29
N ARG A 498 13.78 -6.58 17.46
CA ARG A 498 13.67 -8.03 17.61
C ARG A 498 12.83 -8.42 18.81
N HIS A 499 12.97 -7.72 19.93
CA HIS A 499 12.41 -8.11 21.23
C HIS A 499 11.36 -7.13 21.76
N GLU A 500 10.85 -6.21 20.94
CA GLU A 500 9.77 -5.29 21.30
C GLU A 500 8.53 -6.04 21.83
N GLY A 501 8.17 -7.17 21.21
CA GLY A 501 7.07 -8.01 21.70
C GLY A 501 7.29 -8.54 23.11
N LYS A 502 8.55 -8.76 23.53
CA LYS A 502 8.86 -9.19 24.90
C LYS A 502 8.50 -8.10 25.90
N ILE A 503 8.84 -6.85 25.64
CA ILE A 503 8.49 -5.77 26.60
C ILE A 503 6.97 -5.53 26.66
N THR A 504 6.23 -5.82 25.59
CA THR A 504 4.75 -5.84 25.64
C THR A 504 4.25 -6.88 26.63
N GLY A 505 4.78 -8.11 26.59
CA GLY A 505 4.48 -9.12 27.60
C GLY A 505 4.88 -8.71 29.01
N LEU A 506 6.04 -8.07 29.14
CA LEU A 506 6.64 -7.74 30.43
C LEU A 506 5.82 -6.66 31.14
N SER A 507 5.19 -5.77 30.36
CA SER A 507 4.31 -4.73 30.86
C SER A 507 3.12 -5.26 31.66
N GLY A 508 2.71 -6.52 31.44
CA GLY A 508 1.62 -7.16 32.20
C GLY A 508 2.00 -7.59 33.62
N TYR A 509 3.30 -7.63 33.94
CA TYR A 509 3.81 -7.99 35.27
C TYR A 509 4.12 -6.77 36.16
N GLY A 510 4.12 -5.57 35.59
CA GLY A 510 4.54 -4.34 36.29
C GLY A 510 3.38 -3.46 36.70
N GLU A 511 3.65 -2.54 37.63
CA GLU A 511 2.72 -1.48 38.01
C GLU A 511 3.11 -0.14 37.37
N VAL A 512 2.11 0.67 37.02
CA VAL A 512 2.34 2.01 36.49
C VAL A 512 2.70 2.96 37.65
N ASN A 513 3.98 2.98 38.02
CA ASN A 513 4.47 3.88 39.07
C ASN A 513 4.26 5.37 38.66
N PRO A 514 3.52 6.18 39.45
CA PRO A 514 3.20 7.57 39.07
C PRO A 514 4.41 8.49 38.90
N GLU A 515 5.45 8.30 39.70
CA GLU A 515 6.67 9.12 39.63
C GLU A 515 7.46 8.79 38.35
N LEU A 516 7.64 7.50 38.06
CA LEU A 516 8.28 7.04 36.82
C LEU A 516 7.48 7.49 35.60
N TYR A 517 6.14 7.36 35.64
CA TYR A 517 5.26 7.84 34.59
C TYR A 517 5.48 9.33 34.32
N ALA A 518 5.49 10.19 35.35
CA ALA A 518 5.74 11.61 35.20
C ALA A 518 7.13 11.91 34.62
N LYS A 519 8.17 11.19 35.07
CA LYS A 519 9.54 11.30 34.54
C LYS A 519 9.60 10.96 33.06
N VAL A 520 9.08 9.82 32.63
CA VAL A 520 9.10 9.40 31.22
C VAL A 520 8.22 10.31 30.36
N LYS A 521 7.02 10.68 30.83
CA LYS A 521 6.13 11.62 30.13
C LYS A 521 6.78 12.97 29.86
N SER A 522 7.61 13.47 30.78
CA SER A 522 8.34 14.74 30.59
C SER A 522 9.29 14.76 29.39
N THR A 523 9.62 13.58 28.83
CA THR A 523 10.46 13.42 27.64
C THR A 523 9.67 13.53 26.32
N ILE A 524 8.35 13.67 26.40
CA ILE A 524 7.43 13.80 25.27
C ILE A 524 6.78 15.18 25.34
N ARG A 525 6.91 15.97 24.28
CA ARG A 525 6.25 17.28 24.16
C ARG A 525 5.16 17.20 23.11
N ARG A 526 3.91 17.43 23.49
CA ARG A 526 2.75 17.37 22.60
C ARG A 526 2.27 18.76 22.19
N SER A 527 1.75 18.89 20.98
CA SER A 527 1.08 20.08 20.46
C SER A 527 -0.05 19.65 19.53
N GLY A 528 -1.23 19.37 20.09
CA GLY A 528 -2.33 18.77 19.31
C GLY A 528 -1.96 17.35 18.86
N PRO A 529 -2.19 16.99 17.58
CA PRO A 529 -1.80 15.67 17.06
C PRO A 529 -0.28 15.55 16.81
N ASP A 530 0.46 16.66 16.83
CA ASP A 530 1.92 16.64 16.72
C ASP A 530 2.56 16.32 18.08
N PHE A 531 3.70 15.62 18.05
CA PHE A 531 4.53 15.40 19.22
C PHE A 531 6.02 15.45 18.87
N ARG A 532 6.83 15.73 19.89
CA ARG A 532 8.29 15.72 19.80
C ARG A 532 8.87 14.92 20.95
N LEU A 533 9.61 13.88 20.59
CA LEU A 533 10.47 13.18 21.53
C LEU A 533 11.72 14.01 21.80
N ASP A 534 12.08 14.13 23.07
CA ASP A 534 13.26 14.87 23.48
C ASP A 534 14.54 14.14 23.05
N LYS A 535 15.27 14.80 22.13
CA LYS A 535 16.51 14.34 21.52
C LYS A 535 17.58 13.92 22.53
N ARG A 536 17.56 14.43 23.76
CA ARG A 536 18.50 14.05 24.84
C ARG A 536 18.35 12.58 25.26
N TYR A 537 17.15 12.03 25.14
CA TYR A 537 16.81 10.67 25.56
C TYR A 537 16.77 9.69 24.39
N TYR A 538 16.28 10.14 23.23
CA TYR A 538 15.97 9.26 22.09
C TYR A 538 16.87 9.45 20.86
N SER A 539 17.69 10.51 20.77
CA SER A 539 18.52 10.74 19.57
C SER A 539 20.03 10.72 19.83
N GLU A 540 20.72 9.82 19.14
CA GLU A 540 21.88 10.15 18.31
C GLU A 540 21.67 9.38 17.00
N GLY A 541 21.83 10.06 15.86
CA GLY A 541 21.46 9.55 14.54
C GLY A 541 22.04 8.18 14.20
N ILE A 542 21.56 7.64 13.09
CA ILE A 542 21.92 6.32 12.62
C ILE A 542 23.41 6.29 12.21
N VAL A 543 24.32 6.00 13.15
CA VAL A 543 25.76 5.89 12.88
C VAL A 543 26.34 4.70 13.63
N ARG A 544 26.23 3.54 12.99
CA ARG A 544 27.34 2.59 12.95
C ARG A 544 27.57 2.22 11.50
N GLY A 545 28.83 2.29 11.07
CA GLY A 545 29.36 1.43 10.01
C GLY A 545 29.20 1.90 8.56
N PHE A 546 29.70 3.07 8.17
CA PHE A 546 30.10 3.22 6.76
C PHE A 546 31.22 2.21 6.46
N SER A 547 30.87 1.03 5.94
CA SER A 547 31.83 -0.02 5.62
C SER A 547 31.93 -0.17 4.11
N LEU A 548 33.01 0.38 3.55
CA LEU A 548 33.39 0.16 2.15
C LEU A 548 33.51 -1.34 1.80
N ALA A 549 33.83 -2.19 2.78
CA ALA A 549 33.90 -3.64 2.61
C ALA A 549 32.52 -4.29 2.44
N LYS A 550 31.50 -3.83 3.19
CA LYS A 550 30.11 -4.30 3.07
C LYS A 550 29.44 -3.76 1.80
N LEU A 551 29.71 -2.50 1.45
CA LEU A 551 29.26 -1.91 0.19
C LEU A 551 29.82 -2.66 -1.03
N ARG A 552 31.09 -3.10 -0.97
CA ARG A 552 31.73 -3.97 -1.98
C ARG A 552 31.12 -5.37 -2.06
N LYS A 553 30.51 -5.88 -0.99
CA LYS A 553 29.78 -7.15 -0.95
C LYS A 553 28.32 -7.04 -1.41
N GLY A 554 27.85 -5.82 -1.69
CA GLY A 554 26.52 -5.57 -2.21
C GLY A 554 25.43 -5.35 -1.16
N GLU A 555 25.79 -5.17 0.12
CA GLU A 555 24.85 -4.76 1.18
C GLU A 555 24.46 -3.28 1.00
N ASP A 556 23.19 -2.92 1.19
CA ASP A 556 22.75 -1.53 1.09
C ASP A 556 23.28 -0.72 2.29
N LEU A 557 23.44 0.59 2.13
CA LEU A 557 23.95 1.45 3.18
C LEU A 557 23.05 1.41 4.43
N PHE A 558 21.74 1.23 4.26
CA PHE A 558 20.80 0.99 5.37
C PHE A 558 21.09 -0.31 6.14
N ASP A 559 21.66 -1.33 5.50
CA ASP A 559 22.00 -2.60 6.16
C ASP A 559 23.19 -2.47 7.11
N THR A 560 24.00 -1.44 6.87
CA THR A 560 25.18 -1.17 7.71
C THR A 560 24.84 -0.39 8.97
N LEU A 561 23.68 0.28 8.97
CA LEU A 561 23.17 1.13 10.03
C LEU A 561 22.72 0.30 11.24
N GLN A 562 23.64 0.04 12.16
CA GLN A 562 23.26 -0.45 13.49
C GLN A 562 22.83 0.75 14.35
N TYR A 563 21.69 0.62 15.03
CA TYR A 563 21.29 1.54 16.10
C TYR A 563 22.44 1.61 17.12
N ARG A 564 22.88 2.82 17.48
CA ARG A 564 23.73 2.99 18.68
C ARG A 564 22.96 2.51 19.89
N ASP A 565 23.66 1.95 20.88
CA ASP A 565 23.09 1.74 22.21
C ASP A 565 22.50 3.08 22.69
N TYR A 566 21.21 3.12 23.03
CA TYR A 566 20.56 4.35 23.48
C TYR A 566 21.26 4.94 24.70
N LYS A 567 21.14 6.27 24.81
CA LYS A 567 22.02 7.09 25.64
C LYS A 567 21.90 6.78 27.15
N PRO A 568 23.00 6.95 27.92
CA PRO A 568 22.99 6.90 29.38
C PRO A 568 21.89 7.69 30.11
N PRO A 569 21.41 8.87 29.64
CA PRO A 569 20.37 9.64 30.33
C PRO A 569 19.02 8.94 30.44
N LEU A 570 18.58 8.20 29.42
CA LEU A 570 17.30 7.47 29.51
C LEU A 570 17.41 6.29 30.48
N LYS A 571 18.55 5.57 30.44
CA LYS A 571 18.83 4.51 31.42
C LYS A 571 18.88 5.04 32.86
N LYS A 572 19.51 6.21 33.08
CA LYS A 572 19.52 6.90 34.38
C LYS A 572 18.13 7.36 34.81
N LEU A 573 17.27 7.77 33.88
CA LEU A 573 15.90 8.23 34.18
C LEU A 573 15.06 7.12 34.82
N VAL A 574 15.28 5.87 34.40
CA VAL A 574 14.56 4.68 34.87
C VAL A 574 15.34 3.86 35.90
N GLU A 575 16.50 4.35 36.33
CA GLU A 575 17.35 3.67 37.30
C GLU A 575 16.65 3.61 38.66
N GLY A 576 16.70 2.44 39.31
CA GLY A 576 16.03 2.21 40.60
C GLY A 576 14.60 1.66 40.51
N TYR A 577 14.03 1.51 39.31
CA TYR A 577 12.73 0.86 39.09
C TYR A 577 12.91 -0.57 38.56
N SER A 578 11.91 -1.43 38.79
CA SER A 578 11.89 -2.79 38.24
C SER A 578 11.75 -2.77 36.71
N ARG A 579 12.14 -3.85 36.03
CA ARG A 579 12.05 -3.91 34.55
C ARG A 579 10.59 -3.96 34.10
N GLU A 580 9.77 -4.60 34.92
CA GLU A 580 8.33 -4.78 34.79
C GLU A 580 7.62 -3.42 34.89
N ASP A 581 7.90 -2.61 35.91
CA ASP A 581 7.30 -1.27 36.07
C ASP A 581 7.70 -0.32 34.95
N VAL A 582 8.98 -0.39 34.51
CA VAL A 582 9.46 0.38 33.36
C VAL A 582 8.72 -0.01 32.09
N ALA A 583 8.55 -1.31 31.83
CA ALA A 583 7.77 -1.78 30.69
C ALA A 583 6.30 -1.34 30.78
N ALA A 584 5.69 -1.43 31.96
CA ALA A 584 4.30 -0.99 32.22
C ALA A 584 4.11 0.51 31.95
N VAL A 585 5.01 1.36 32.44
CA VAL A 585 4.96 2.82 32.21
C VAL A 585 5.13 3.16 30.73
N PHE A 586 6.10 2.57 30.04
CA PHE A 586 6.31 2.83 28.61
C PHE A 586 5.14 2.34 27.76
N GLN A 587 4.57 1.17 28.08
CA GLN A 587 3.38 0.65 27.42
C GLN A 587 2.18 1.59 27.62
N LYS A 588 1.94 2.03 28.86
CA LYS A 588 0.85 2.95 29.20
C LYS A 588 0.97 4.30 28.49
N LEU A 589 2.18 4.87 28.46
CA LEU A 589 2.44 6.11 27.72
C LEU A 589 2.29 5.93 26.21
N LEU A 590 2.75 4.81 25.67
CA LEU A 590 2.55 4.51 24.25
C LEU A 590 1.06 4.50 23.88
N GLU A 591 0.25 3.79 24.67
CA GLU A 591 -1.20 3.70 24.50
C GLU A 591 -1.85 5.08 24.51
N GLU A 592 -1.59 5.88 25.54
CA GLU A 592 -2.19 7.21 25.70
C GLU A 592 -1.75 8.19 24.63
N GLU A 593 -0.45 8.24 24.31
CA GLU A 593 0.05 9.22 23.34
C GLU A 593 -0.39 8.88 21.92
N VAL A 594 -0.45 7.60 21.52
CA VAL A 594 -0.95 7.22 20.19
C VAL A 594 -2.46 7.49 20.06
N ILE A 595 -3.25 7.25 21.12
CA ILE A 595 -4.66 7.65 21.15
C ILE A 595 -4.81 9.15 20.85
N GLU A 596 -4.00 9.99 21.50
CA GLU A 596 -4.08 11.44 21.37
C GLU A 596 -3.67 11.95 19.98
N VAL A 597 -2.78 11.22 19.29
CA VAL A 597 -2.45 11.50 17.88
C VAL A 597 -3.60 11.13 16.94
N VAL A 598 -4.30 10.02 17.20
CA VAL A 598 -5.34 9.48 16.30
C VAL A 598 -6.72 10.10 16.53
N ARG A 599 -7.08 10.40 17.79
CA ARG A 599 -8.40 10.86 18.22
C ARG A 599 -8.97 12.00 17.38
N PRO A 600 -8.25 13.11 17.11
CA PRO A 600 -8.81 14.24 16.37
C PRO A 600 -9.26 13.85 14.95
N PHE A 601 -8.62 12.84 14.35
CA PHE A 601 -8.94 12.37 13.01
C PHE A 601 -10.08 11.36 13.02
N ALA A 602 -10.14 10.48 14.03
CA ALA A 602 -11.28 9.60 14.23
C ALA A 602 -12.58 10.40 14.41
N GLU A 603 -12.55 11.41 15.29
CA GLU A 603 -13.69 12.30 15.55
C GLU A 603 -14.08 13.13 14.31
N ARG A 604 -13.09 13.71 13.61
CA ARG A 604 -13.33 14.56 12.44
C ARG A 604 -13.87 13.78 11.23
N THR A 605 -13.40 12.56 11.01
CA THR A 605 -13.82 11.74 9.86
C THR A 605 -15.11 10.97 10.12
N GLY A 606 -15.43 10.69 11.40
CA GLY A 606 -16.58 9.88 11.79
C GLY A 606 -16.50 8.43 11.29
N MET A 607 -15.31 7.96 10.90
CA MET A 607 -15.11 6.62 10.36
C MET A 607 -15.35 5.55 11.41
N LYS A 608 -16.01 4.47 10.99
CA LYS A 608 -16.39 3.35 11.85
C LYS A 608 -15.40 2.21 11.87
N ASN A 609 -14.51 2.15 10.87
CA ASN A 609 -13.54 1.07 10.75
C ASN A 609 -12.12 1.62 10.88
N LEU A 610 -11.26 0.86 11.55
CA LEU A 610 -9.85 1.19 11.78
C LEU A 610 -8.96 0.20 11.01
N SER A 611 -8.02 0.72 10.23
CA SER A 611 -6.96 -0.08 9.57
C SER A 611 -5.58 0.30 10.10
N LEU A 612 -4.83 -0.68 10.60
CA LEU A 612 -3.53 -0.49 11.22
C LEU A 612 -2.42 -1.22 10.44
N CYS A 613 -1.28 -0.56 10.23
CA CYS A 613 -0.07 -1.17 9.64
C CYS A 613 1.21 -0.40 10.02
N GLY A 614 2.37 -1.02 9.91
CA GLY A 614 3.64 -0.52 10.45
C GLY A 614 4.06 -1.28 11.70
N GLY A 615 5.37 -1.37 11.92
CA GLY A 615 5.98 -2.24 12.94
C GLY A 615 5.48 -2.00 14.37
N LEU A 616 5.01 -0.79 14.69
CA LEU A 616 4.46 -0.48 16.01
C LEU A 616 3.21 -1.34 16.33
N PHE A 617 2.39 -1.65 15.33
CA PHE A 617 1.15 -2.41 15.50
C PHE A 617 1.36 -3.93 15.57
N ALA A 618 2.62 -4.39 15.64
CA ALA A 618 2.90 -5.72 16.19
C ALA A 618 2.56 -5.79 17.69
N ASN A 619 2.40 -4.64 18.36
CA ASN A 619 1.90 -4.49 19.71
C ASN A 619 0.37 -4.67 19.74
N VAL A 620 -0.06 -5.92 19.98
CA VAL A 620 -1.49 -6.27 19.98
C VAL A 620 -2.32 -5.60 21.08
N LYS A 621 -1.66 -5.16 22.17
CA LYS A 621 -2.30 -4.44 23.27
C LYS A 621 -2.66 -3.02 22.83
N LEU A 622 -1.73 -2.33 22.15
CA LEU A 622 -2.01 -1.03 21.53
C LEU A 622 -3.17 -1.11 20.54
N ASN A 623 -3.23 -2.17 19.72
CA ASN A 623 -4.31 -2.35 18.74
C ASN A 623 -5.68 -2.43 19.41
N ALA A 624 -5.81 -3.23 20.48
CA ALA A 624 -7.06 -3.34 21.24
C ALA A 624 -7.43 -2.04 21.95
N VAL A 625 -6.44 -1.35 22.52
CA VAL A 625 -6.64 -0.06 23.19
C VAL A 625 -7.14 1.01 22.22
N LEU A 626 -6.54 1.12 21.03
CA LEU A 626 -7.00 2.08 20.02
C LEU A 626 -8.42 1.78 19.53
N PHE A 627 -8.71 0.50 19.24
CA PHE A 627 -10.04 0.07 18.82
C PHE A 627 -11.11 0.47 19.84
N ARG A 628 -10.90 0.13 21.12
CA ARG A 628 -11.86 0.37 22.21
C ARG A 628 -11.95 1.85 22.59
N ALA A 629 -10.82 2.52 22.81
CA ALA A 629 -10.80 3.88 23.35
C ALA A 629 -11.31 4.94 22.36
N LEU A 630 -11.27 4.63 21.06
CA LEU A 630 -11.75 5.52 20.00
C LEU A 630 -13.11 5.08 19.43
N ASN A 631 -13.73 4.05 20.02
CA ASN A 631 -15.08 3.59 19.70
C ASN A 631 -15.29 3.29 18.21
N PHE A 632 -14.38 2.51 17.64
CA PHE A 632 -14.54 1.95 16.30
C PHE A 632 -15.45 0.71 16.34
N ASP A 633 -16.19 0.48 15.27
CA ASP A 633 -17.08 -0.67 15.12
C ASP A 633 -16.30 -1.89 14.61
N ASN A 634 -15.26 -1.69 13.80
CA ASN A 634 -14.40 -2.77 13.30
C ASN A 634 -12.91 -2.37 13.29
N VAL A 635 -12.03 -3.36 13.47
CA VAL A 635 -10.58 -3.18 13.35
C VAL A 635 -9.95 -4.24 12.45
N TYR A 636 -9.05 -3.77 11.58
CA TYR A 636 -8.18 -4.60 10.78
C TYR A 636 -6.73 -4.21 11.02
N VAL A 637 -5.88 -5.19 11.28
CA VAL A 637 -4.43 -5.02 11.36
C VAL A 637 -3.83 -5.89 10.27
N TYR A 638 -3.08 -5.29 9.36
CA TYR A 638 -2.46 -6.05 8.28
C TYR A 638 -1.59 -7.18 8.87
N PRO A 639 -1.73 -8.46 8.47
CA PRO A 639 -1.11 -9.57 9.18
C PRO A 639 0.42 -9.50 9.23
N HIS A 640 1.04 -9.07 8.14
CA HIS A 640 2.47 -8.76 8.07
C HIS A 640 2.70 -7.26 8.21
N MET A 641 2.20 -6.67 9.31
CA MET A 641 2.17 -5.22 9.54
C MET A 641 3.55 -4.55 9.46
N GLY A 642 4.62 -5.27 9.73
CA GLY A 642 5.98 -4.73 9.69
C GLY A 642 6.50 -4.56 8.27
N ASP A 643 7.80 -4.27 8.19
CA ASP A 643 8.49 -4.01 6.92
C ASP A 643 8.50 -5.19 5.94
N GLY A 644 8.40 -6.43 6.45
CA GLY A 644 8.23 -7.61 5.60
C GLY A 644 6.98 -7.54 4.70
N GLY A 645 5.94 -6.82 5.12
CA GLY A 645 4.70 -6.60 4.37
C GLY A 645 4.79 -5.57 3.24
N LEU A 646 5.85 -4.75 3.19
CA LEU A 646 5.97 -3.66 2.23
C LEU A 646 5.96 -4.13 0.77
N CYS A 647 6.46 -5.34 0.50
CA CYS A 647 6.44 -5.91 -0.84
C CYS A 647 5.00 -6.04 -1.40
N ALA A 648 4.06 -6.48 -0.56
CA ALA A 648 2.65 -6.56 -0.91
C ALA A 648 2.02 -5.17 -1.01
N GLY A 649 2.29 -4.28 -0.05
CA GLY A 649 1.78 -2.90 -0.06
C GLY A 649 2.22 -2.10 -1.29
N ALA A 650 3.47 -2.28 -1.74
CA ALA A 650 4.00 -1.64 -2.94
C ALA A 650 3.24 -2.08 -4.21
N ALA A 651 3.03 -3.40 -4.36
CA ALA A 651 2.25 -3.94 -5.46
C ALA A 651 0.81 -3.41 -5.43
N LEU A 652 0.15 -3.44 -4.27
CA LEU A 652 -1.22 -2.96 -4.10
C LEU A 652 -1.38 -1.46 -4.38
N GLU A 653 -0.42 -0.62 -4.02
CA GLU A 653 -0.44 0.82 -4.38
C GLU A 653 -0.25 1.06 -5.86
N PHE A 654 0.68 0.35 -6.48
CA PHE A 654 0.83 0.42 -7.93
C PHE A 654 -0.43 -0.08 -8.65
N LEU A 655 -1.06 -1.11 -8.11
CA LEU A 655 -2.29 -1.72 -8.59
C LEU A 655 -3.56 -0.99 -8.14
N GLN A 656 -3.47 0.11 -7.38
CA GLN A 656 -4.61 0.89 -6.88
C GLN A 656 -5.90 0.09 -6.64
N ALA A 657 -5.75 -1.07 -5.99
CA ALA A 657 -6.83 -2.04 -5.92
C ALA A 657 -8.01 -1.48 -5.12
N GLU A 658 -9.23 -1.91 -5.48
CA GLU A 658 -10.33 -1.89 -4.53
C GLU A 658 -10.02 -2.87 -3.39
N PRO A 659 -10.58 -2.68 -2.18
CA PRO A 659 -10.31 -3.57 -1.07
C PRO A 659 -10.74 -5.02 -1.37
N GLU A 660 -9.77 -5.94 -1.32
CA GLU A 660 -9.98 -7.38 -1.42
C GLU A 660 -9.48 -8.03 -0.11
N PRO A 661 -10.37 -8.54 0.75
CA PRO A 661 -9.99 -8.95 2.09
C PRO A 661 -8.99 -10.12 2.08
N PHE A 662 -7.97 -10.04 2.93
CA PHE A 662 -7.14 -11.21 3.18
C PHE A 662 -7.85 -12.10 4.18
N ASP A 663 -8.49 -13.17 3.72
CA ASP A 663 -9.10 -14.16 4.62
C ASP A 663 -8.08 -15.09 5.27
N ASP A 664 -6.94 -15.30 4.62
CA ASP A 664 -5.78 -16.02 5.11
C ASP A 664 -4.49 -15.39 4.57
N VAL A 665 -3.34 -15.92 5.02
CA VAL A 665 -2.01 -15.50 4.54
C VAL A 665 -1.14 -16.68 4.14
N TYR A 666 -1.72 -17.79 3.69
CA TYR A 666 -0.99 -18.97 3.24
C TYR A 666 -0.39 -18.75 1.83
N PHE A 667 0.41 -17.70 1.68
CA PHE A 667 0.98 -17.23 0.41
C PHE A 667 2.40 -17.74 0.14
N GLY A 668 3.04 -18.37 1.13
CA GLY A 668 4.38 -18.92 0.98
C GLY A 668 4.43 -20.24 0.22
N PRO A 669 5.60 -20.91 0.20
CA PRO A 669 5.76 -22.20 -0.45
C PRO A 669 4.90 -23.28 0.20
N GLY A 670 4.30 -24.13 -0.63
CA GLY A 670 3.75 -25.42 -0.23
C GLY A 670 4.68 -26.53 -0.69
N TYR A 671 4.56 -27.71 -0.08
CA TYR A 671 5.36 -28.89 -0.41
C TYR A 671 4.42 -30.08 -0.63
N SER A 672 4.75 -30.90 -1.62
CA SER A 672 4.01 -32.11 -1.95
C SER A 672 4.19 -33.21 -0.89
N GLU A 673 3.27 -34.18 -0.89
CA GLU A 673 3.39 -35.39 -0.05
C GLU A 673 4.72 -36.10 -0.30
N ASP A 674 5.17 -36.19 -1.55
CA ASP A 674 6.44 -36.83 -1.93
C ASP A 674 7.66 -36.10 -1.36
N GLU A 675 7.69 -34.76 -1.42
CA GLU A 675 8.78 -33.96 -0.84
C GLU A 675 8.85 -34.09 0.69
N MET A 676 7.68 -34.17 1.35
CA MET A 676 7.59 -34.40 2.78
C MET A 676 8.06 -35.81 3.16
N ALA A 677 7.58 -36.82 2.44
CA ALA A 677 7.99 -38.21 2.63
C ALA A 677 9.49 -38.40 2.40
N GLU A 678 10.07 -37.74 1.39
CA GLU A 678 11.50 -37.78 1.12
C GLU A 678 12.31 -37.22 2.29
N ALA A 679 11.95 -36.04 2.80
CA ALA A 679 12.65 -35.44 3.94
C ALA A 679 12.57 -36.31 5.22
N LEU A 680 11.43 -36.99 5.44
CA LEU A 680 11.30 -37.95 6.53
C LEU A 680 12.15 -39.20 6.30
N ARG A 681 12.18 -39.75 5.07
CA ARG A 681 12.99 -40.92 4.71
C ARG A 681 14.49 -40.65 4.84
N GLU A 682 14.95 -39.45 4.48
CA GLU A 682 16.35 -39.04 4.64
C GLU A 682 16.82 -39.05 6.11
N ALA A 683 15.91 -38.79 7.05
CA ALA A 683 16.19 -38.80 8.49
C ALA A 683 15.77 -40.11 9.19
N ALA A 684 15.12 -41.02 8.47
CA ALA A 684 14.58 -42.26 9.03
C ALA A 684 15.70 -43.23 9.44
N GLY A 685 15.44 -44.01 10.49
CA GLY A 685 16.39 -44.99 11.04
C GLY A 685 16.38 -44.98 12.57
N ASP A 686 17.55 -45.01 13.18
CA ASP A 686 17.72 -44.98 14.64
C ASP A 686 17.22 -43.67 15.29
N ASP A 687 17.19 -42.58 14.51
CA ASP A 687 16.88 -41.23 14.99
C ASP A 687 15.41 -40.84 14.80
N LEU A 688 14.70 -41.41 13.83
CA LEU A 688 13.32 -41.05 13.51
C LEU A 688 12.52 -42.23 12.91
N GLN A 689 11.29 -42.39 13.39
CA GLN A 689 10.30 -43.32 12.85
C GLN A 689 9.07 -42.51 12.43
N PHE A 690 8.44 -42.89 11.31
CA PHE A 690 7.24 -42.22 10.83
C PHE A 690 6.30 -43.19 10.14
N GLU A 691 5.02 -42.86 10.14
CA GLU A 691 3.95 -43.60 9.48
C GLU A 691 2.94 -42.65 8.81
N ARG A 692 2.21 -43.15 7.82
CA ARG A 692 1.17 -42.41 7.11
C ARG A 692 -0.19 -42.74 7.70
N HIS A 693 -1.01 -41.73 7.93
CA HIS A 693 -2.38 -41.88 8.44
C HIS A 693 -3.40 -41.39 7.41
N ASP A 694 -4.50 -42.13 7.27
CA ASP A 694 -5.62 -41.71 6.42
C ASP A 694 -6.47 -40.62 7.09
N ASP A 695 -6.58 -40.65 8.43
CA ASP A 695 -7.17 -39.58 9.25
C ASP A 695 -6.11 -38.99 10.18
N VAL A 696 -5.21 -38.20 9.60
CA VAL A 696 -4.13 -37.56 10.36
C VAL A 696 -4.67 -36.53 11.35
N GLU A 697 -5.80 -35.89 11.06
CA GLU A 697 -6.39 -34.91 11.98
C GLU A 697 -6.89 -35.54 13.28
N ASP A 698 -7.62 -36.66 13.21
CA ASP A 698 -8.04 -37.38 14.42
C ASP A 698 -6.84 -37.95 15.18
N THR A 699 -5.80 -38.41 14.46
CA THR A 699 -4.55 -38.87 15.06
C THR A 699 -3.87 -37.75 15.86
N ILE A 700 -3.70 -36.58 15.26
CA ILE A 700 -3.12 -35.39 15.93
C ILE A 700 -3.95 -35.02 17.16
N ALA A 701 -5.28 -34.98 17.03
CA ALA A 701 -6.18 -34.67 18.13
C ALA A 701 -6.05 -35.67 19.30
N GLY A 702 -5.90 -36.96 18.99
CA GLY A 702 -5.62 -38.00 19.98
C GLY A 702 -4.30 -37.75 20.72
N LEU A 703 -3.22 -37.51 19.98
CA LEU A 703 -1.90 -37.23 20.57
C LEU A 703 -1.92 -36.00 21.49
N LEU A 704 -2.61 -34.94 21.09
CA LEU A 704 -2.79 -33.73 21.90
C LEU A 704 -3.63 -33.99 23.16
N ALA A 705 -4.69 -34.79 23.03
CA ALA A 705 -5.54 -35.19 24.17
C ALA A 705 -4.77 -36.04 25.19
N ASP A 706 -3.82 -36.85 24.72
CA ASP A 706 -2.90 -37.64 25.55
C ASP A 706 -1.78 -36.79 26.18
N GLY A 707 -1.77 -35.47 25.96
CA GLY A 707 -0.81 -34.54 26.56
C GLY A 707 0.55 -34.49 25.86
N ASN A 708 0.62 -34.87 24.58
CA ASN A 708 1.86 -34.77 23.79
C ASN A 708 1.95 -33.42 23.07
N VAL A 709 3.17 -32.96 22.81
CA VAL A 709 3.44 -31.81 21.96
C VAL A 709 3.57 -32.25 20.51
N VAL A 710 2.79 -31.63 19.63
CA VAL A 710 2.79 -31.94 18.19
C VAL A 710 3.31 -30.74 17.41
N ALA A 711 4.48 -30.90 16.78
CA ALA A 711 4.92 -29.99 15.74
C ALA A 711 4.12 -30.26 14.46
N ARG A 712 3.51 -29.23 13.89
CA ARG A 712 2.70 -29.29 12.65
C ARG A 712 3.43 -28.60 11.51
N PHE A 713 3.59 -29.33 10.40
CA PHE A 713 4.08 -28.86 9.13
C PHE A 713 3.10 -29.28 8.03
N ASP A 714 2.28 -28.37 7.54
CA ASP A 714 1.27 -28.72 6.54
C ASP A 714 0.93 -27.54 5.63
N GLY A 715 0.45 -27.81 4.42
CA GLY A 715 0.02 -26.80 3.46
C GLY A 715 1.06 -25.73 3.11
N ARG A 716 0.57 -24.63 2.54
CA ARG A 716 1.39 -23.45 2.20
C ARG A 716 1.78 -22.67 3.46
N MET A 717 3.00 -22.18 3.47
CA MET A 717 3.53 -21.37 4.57
C MET A 717 2.80 -20.03 4.72
N GLU A 718 2.61 -19.61 5.96
CA GLU A 718 2.08 -18.32 6.36
C GLU A 718 3.02 -17.16 5.99
N PHE A 719 2.47 -16.08 5.45
CA PHE A 719 3.16 -14.82 5.23
C PHE A 719 2.92 -13.89 6.43
N GLY A 720 4.00 -13.59 7.17
CA GLY A 720 3.92 -12.82 8.39
C GLY A 720 4.86 -13.31 9.48
N PRO A 721 4.91 -12.59 10.62
CA PRO A 721 5.73 -12.96 11.76
C PRO A 721 5.07 -14.02 12.65
N ARG A 722 3.78 -14.34 12.45
CA ARG A 722 3.02 -15.28 13.27
C ARG A 722 2.89 -16.63 12.56
N ALA A 723 3.04 -17.73 13.31
CA ALA A 723 2.63 -19.04 12.83
C ALA A 723 1.12 -19.17 13.01
N LEU A 724 0.42 -19.53 11.94
CA LEU A 724 -1.03 -19.64 11.87
C LEU A 724 -1.40 -21.07 11.48
N CYS A 725 -0.87 -22.00 12.27
CA CYS A 725 -1.11 -23.45 12.25
C CYS A 725 -0.35 -24.27 11.19
N ASN A 726 0.12 -23.69 10.08
CA ASN A 726 0.82 -24.45 9.04
C ASN A 726 2.29 -24.72 9.38
N ARG A 727 2.92 -23.86 10.18
CA ARG A 727 4.28 -24.05 10.71
C ARG A 727 4.29 -23.79 12.22
N SER A 728 3.55 -24.64 12.95
CA SER A 728 3.21 -24.41 14.36
C SER A 728 3.61 -25.56 15.27
N ILE A 729 3.74 -25.27 16.56
CA ILE A 729 3.77 -26.25 17.63
C ILE A 729 2.43 -26.16 18.37
N LEU A 730 1.75 -27.29 18.48
CA LEU A 730 0.44 -27.43 19.11
C LEU A 730 0.57 -28.19 20.44
N TYR A 731 -0.20 -27.76 21.44
CA TYR A 731 -0.25 -28.41 22.74
C TYR A 731 -1.59 -28.16 23.45
N SER A 732 -1.89 -28.94 24.48
CA SER A 732 -3.06 -28.74 25.33
C SER A 732 -3.00 -27.40 26.04
N ALA A 733 -4.13 -26.69 26.10
CA ALA A 733 -4.22 -25.42 26.80
C ALA A 733 -4.49 -25.55 28.32
N GLY A 734 -4.81 -26.76 28.79
CA GLY A 734 -5.17 -27.02 30.18
C GLY A 734 -4.00 -27.02 31.17
N ASP A 735 -2.77 -27.14 30.68
CA ASP A 735 -1.56 -27.23 31.52
C ASP A 735 -1.08 -25.83 31.95
N PRO A 736 -1.21 -25.44 33.23
CA PRO A 736 -0.79 -24.12 33.70
C PRO A 736 0.73 -23.91 33.66
N LYS A 737 1.52 -24.98 33.54
CA LYS A 737 2.99 -24.90 33.47
C LYS A 737 3.52 -24.97 32.03
N ALA A 738 2.64 -25.10 31.03
CA ALA A 738 3.01 -25.24 29.62
C ALA A 738 4.01 -24.18 29.17
N ASN A 739 3.78 -22.92 29.55
CA ASN A 739 4.64 -21.80 29.17
C ASN A 739 6.08 -21.95 29.69
N ASP A 740 6.25 -22.45 30.92
CA ASP A 740 7.57 -22.55 31.56
C ASP A 740 8.40 -23.66 30.92
N TRP A 741 7.86 -24.88 30.91
CA TRP A 741 8.63 -26.05 30.49
C TRP A 741 8.78 -26.13 28.97
N LEU A 742 7.78 -25.71 28.18
CA LEU A 742 7.86 -25.76 26.72
C LEU A 742 8.83 -24.70 26.19
N ASN A 743 8.82 -23.49 26.74
CA ASN A 743 9.84 -22.49 26.38
C ASN A 743 11.24 -22.98 26.76
N LYS A 744 11.41 -23.60 27.94
CA LYS A 744 12.69 -24.22 28.33
C LYS A 744 13.14 -25.30 27.34
N ARG A 745 12.25 -26.21 26.94
CA ARG A 745 12.52 -27.28 25.93
C ARG A 745 12.92 -26.69 24.58
N LEU A 746 12.30 -25.58 24.17
CA LEU A 746 12.58 -24.87 22.92
C LEU A 746 13.78 -23.91 23.02
N GLY A 747 14.44 -23.83 24.18
CA GLY A 747 15.56 -22.91 24.44
C GLY A 747 15.17 -21.43 24.41
N ARG A 748 13.89 -21.11 24.65
CA ARG A 748 13.33 -19.75 24.55
C ARG A 748 13.33 -19.05 25.90
N THR A 749 13.71 -17.78 25.88
CA THR A 749 13.61 -16.83 27.00
C THR A 749 12.34 -15.98 26.89
N GLU A 750 11.23 -16.63 26.56
CA GLU A 750 9.92 -16.00 26.41
C GLU A 750 9.15 -16.13 27.73
N PHE A 751 8.47 -15.05 28.10
CA PHE A 751 7.63 -15.01 29.30
C PHE A 751 6.19 -14.61 28.96
N MET A 752 5.90 -14.29 27.68
CA MET A 752 4.52 -14.24 27.21
C MET A 752 3.93 -15.65 27.14
N PRO A 753 2.69 -15.83 27.63
CA PRO A 753 1.96 -17.05 27.36
C PRO A 753 1.77 -17.29 25.87
N PHE A 754 1.68 -18.57 25.50
CA PHE A 754 1.35 -18.92 24.13
C PHE A 754 -0.05 -18.45 23.78
N ALA A 755 -0.33 -18.39 22.49
CA ALA A 755 -1.60 -17.87 22.04
C ALA A 755 -2.58 -19.02 21.77
N PRO A 756 -3.89 -18.80 21.98
CA PRO A 756 -4.89 -19.80 21.67
C PRO A 756 -5.17 -19.87 20.17
N VAL A 757 -5.32 -21.08 19.64
CA VAL A 757 -6.05 -21.32 18.39
C VAL A 757 -7.39 -21.97 18.72
N ALA A 758 -8.47 -21.42 18.18
CA ALA A 758 -9.83 -21.87 18.49
C ALA A 758 -10.76 -21.81 17.27
N MET A 759 -11.84 -22.59 17.32
CA MET A 759 -12.91 -22.51 16.31
C MET A 759 -13.64 -21.17 16.43
N ALA A 760 -13.84 -20.48 15.31
CA ALA A 760 -14.49 -19.17 15.30
C ALA A 760 -15.91 -19.21 15.90
N GLU A 761 -16.63 -20.32 15.67
CA GLU A 761 -17.99 -20.59 16.13
C GLU A 761 -18.08 -20.71 17.66
N ARG A 762 -16.95 -20.96 18.34
CA ARG A 762 -16.87 -21.05 19.79
C ARG A 762 -16.33 -19.79 20.44
N ALA A 763 -15.84 -18.82 19.67
CA ALA A 763 -15.12 -17.65 20.17
C ALA A 763 -15.84 -16.95 21.34
N GLY A 764 -17.14 -16.69 21.22
CA GLY A 764 -17.95 -15.99 22.23
C GLY A 764 -18.05 -16.67 23.60
N SER A 765 -17.71 -17.96 23.70
CA SER A 765 -17.62 -18.66 24.98
C SER A 765 -16.28 -18.48 25.69
N MET A 766 -15.25 -18.05 24.95
CA MET A 766 -13.86 -18.01 25.42
C MET A 766 -13.31 -16.59 25.59
N PHE A 767 -13.73 -15.67 24.74
CA PHE A 767 -13.24 -14.29 24.73
C PHE A 767 -14.40 -13.30 24.80
N MET A 768 -14.15 -12.17 25.45
CA MET A 768 -15.06 -11.02 25.53
C MET A 768 -14.83 -10.09 24.34
N ASP A 769 -15.85 -9.29 24.01
CA ASP A 769 -15.77 -8.18 23.03
C ASP A 769 -15.21 -8.60 21.65
N ILE A 770 -15.65 -9.74 21.14
CA ILE A 770 -15.22 -10.28 19.84
C ILE A 770 -15.76 -9.45 18.67
N GLU A 771 -16.95 -8.88 18.81
CA GLU A 771 -17.63 -8.14 17.74
C GLU A 771 -16.73 -7.01 17.20
N GLY A 772 -16.50 -7.02 15.88
CA GLY A 772 -15.65 -6.06 15.19
C GLY A 772 -14.15 -6.40 15.18
N THR A 773 -13.74 -7.46 15.89
CA THR A 773 -12.34 -7.89 16.01
C THR A 773 -12.05 -9.24 15.35
N GLU A 774 -13.07 -9.93 14.85
CA GLU A 774 -13.00 -11.31 14.36
C GLU A 774 -11.90 -11.48 13.31
N HIS A 775 -11.78 -10.50 12.41
CA HIS A 775 -10.79 -10.54 11.34
C HIS A 775 -9.36 -10.38 11.86
N ALA A 776 -9.12 -9.46 12.79
CA ALA A 776 -7.82 -9.34 13.46
C ALA A 776 -7.47 -10.61 14.26
N CYS A 777 -8.48 -11.26 14.83
CA CYS A 777 -8.31 -12.53 15.52
C CYS A 777 -7.97 -13.70 14.58
N LYS A 778 -8.23 -13.64 13.26
CA LYS A 778 -7.73 -14.66 12.31
C LYS A 778 -6.20 -14.69 12.26
N PHE A 779 -5.56 -13.57 12.55
CA PHE A 779 -4.12 -13.34 12.36
C PHE A 779 -3.35 -13.13 13.66
N MET A 780 -4.03 -13.25 14.81
CA MET A 780 -3.44 -13.03 16.14
C MET A 780 -2.82 -11.63 16.27
N THR A 781 -3.49 -10.62 15.73
CA THR A 781 -3.03 -9.22 15.69
C THR A 781 -3.75 -8.32 16.69
N ILE A 782 -4.65 -8.87 17.50
CA ILE A 782 -5.32 -8.15 18.59
C ILE A 782 -5.38 -9.03 19.83
N ILE A 783 -5.52 -8.38 20.98
CA ILE A 783 -5.70 -9.04 22.27
C ILE A 783 -7.14 -8.86 22.76
N LEU A 784 -7.71 -9.89 23.37
CA LEU A 784 -9.07 -9.89 23.94
C LEU A 784 -9.04 -10.34 25.40
N ASP A 785 -10.02 -9.90 26.17
CA ASP A 785 -10.21 -10.36 27.54
C ASP A 785 -10.77 -11.78 27.54
N CYS A 786 -10.25 -12.64 28.41
CA CYS A 786 -10.72 -14.02 28.52
C CYS A 786 -11.96 -14.10 29.42
N THR A 787 -12.88 -15.01 29.09
CA THR A 787 -13.96 -15.38 30.01
C THR A 787 -13.40 -16.11 31.24
N GLU A 788 -14.15 -16.12 32.34
CA GLU A 788 -13.77 -16.89 33.54
C GLU A 788 -13.61 -18.39 33.25
N TRP A 789 -14.37 -18.90 32.28
CA TRP A 789 -14.22 -20.28 31.82
C TRP A 789 -12.84 -20.51 31.19
N THR A 790 -12.39 -19.61 30.32
CA THR A 790 -11.06 -19.72 29.68
C THR A 790 -9.94 -19.58 30.70
N LYS A 791 -10.02 -18.61 31.62
CA LYS A 791 -9.03 -18.42 32.69
C LYS A 791 -8.85 -19.67 33.54
N LYS A 792 -9.95 -20.38 33.83
CA LYS A 792 -9.94 -21.59 34.65
C LYS A 792 -9.48 -22.84 33.89
N ASN A 793 -10.00 -23.07 32.70
CA ASN A 793 -9.85 -24.35 31.99
C ASN A 793 -8.69 -24.35 30.99
N CYS A 794 -8.22 -23.18 30.57
CA CYS A 794 -7.19 -23.02 29.54
C CYS A 794 -6.05 -22.07 30.00
N PRO A 795 -5.46 -22.26 31.20
CA PRO A 795 -4.50 -21.32 31.76
C PRO A 795 -3.22 -21.16 30.91
N ALA A 796 -2.86 -22.12 30.05
CA ALA A 796 -1.66 -22.04 29.23
C ALA A 796 -1.67 -20.88 28.22
N VAL A 797 -2.86 -20.43 27.81
CA VAL A 797 -3.05 -19.41 26.75
C VAL A 797 -3.46 -18.04 27.28
N VAL A 798 -3.55 -17.90 28.61
CA VAL A 798 -4.06 -16.70 29.28
C VAL A 798 -2.89 -15.91 29.85
N HIS A 799 -2.84 -14.62 29.51
CA HIS A 799 -1.89 -13.66 30.03
C HIS A 799 -2.16 -13.34 31.50
N VAL A 800 -1.14 -12.81 32.19
CA VAL A 800 -1.24 -12.44 33.61
C VAL A 800 -2.34 -11.41 33.87
N ASP A 801 -2.61 -10.52 32.91
CA ASP A 801 -3.69 -9.54 32.97
C ASP A 801 -5.06 -10.10 32.57
N GLY A 802 -5.19 -11.42 32.40
CA GLY A 802 -6.45 -12.10 32.09
C GLY A 802 -6.87 -12.02 30.61
N THR A 803 -5.96 -11.61 29.73
CA THR A 803 -6.19 -11.45 28.30
C THR A 803 -5.55 -12.58 27.48
N ALA A 804 -5.90 -12.71 26.19
CA ALA A 804 -5.25 -13.62 25.26
C ALA A 804 -5.24 -13.04 23.84
N ARG A 805 -4.33 -13.53 23.00
CA ARG A 805 -4.16 -13.11 21.60
C ARG A 805 -4.60 -14.22 20.65
N PRO A 806 -5.91 -14.40 20.40
CA PRO A 806 -6.44 -15.58 19.73
C PRO A 806 -6.10 -15.65 18.24
N GLN A 807 -6.05 -16.88 17.74
CA GLN A 807 -6.23 -17.24 16.34
C GLN A 807 -7.60 -17.90 16.17
N LEU A 808 -8.51 -17.28 15.42
CA LEU A 808 -9.78 -17.90 15.05
C LEU A 808 -9.65 -18.60 13.70
N VAL A 809 -10.08 -19.87 13.66
CA VAL A 809 -10.03 -20.72 12.47
C VAL A 809 -11.45 -21.12 12.09
N THR A 810 -11.73 -21.12 10.79
CA THR A 810 -12.98 -21.63 10.19
C THR A 810 -12.66 -22.76 9.21
N PRO A 811 -13.66 -23.57 8.81
CA PRO A 811 -13.48 -24.59 7.77
C PRO A 811 -12.99 -24.03 6.43
N ALA A 812 -13.33 -22.77 6.12
CA ALA A 812 -12.92 -22.10 4.88
C ALA A 812 -11.45 -21.66 4.89
N ILE A 813 -10.92 -21.28 6.06
CA ILE A 813 -9.55 -20.74 6.20
C ILE A 813 -8.53 -21.87 6.31
N ASN A 814 -8.74 -22.81 7.23
CA ASN A 814 -7.84 -23.94 7.44
C ASN A 814 -8.64 -25.19 7.81
N PRO A 815 -9.12 -25.96 6.83
CA PRO A 815 -10.01 -27.10 7.06
C PRO A 815 -9.36 -28.20 7.93
N SER A 816 -8.07 -28.47 7.72
CA SER A 816 -7.33 -29.47 8.50
C SER A 816 -7.21 -29.06 9.97
N MET A 817 -6.79 -27.82 10.25
CA MET A 817 -6.70 -27.33 11.63
C MET A 817 -8.08 -27.26 12.30
N HIS A 818 -9.12 -26.85 11.56
CA HIS A 818 -10.48 -26.86 12.08
C HIS A 818 -10.92 -28.27 12.50
N ARG A 819 -10.67 -29.28 11.66
CA ARG A 819 -10.98 -30.68 11.98
C ARG A 819 -10.17 -31.21 13.17
N ILE A 820 -8.90 -30.83 13.32
CA ILE A 820 -8.11 -31.15 14.52
C ILE A 820 -8.80 -30.60 15.78
N LEU A 821 -9.28 -29.35 15.75
CA LEU A 821 -9.99 -28.75 16.88
C LEU A 821 -11.32 -29.45 17.17
N GLU A 822 -12.09 -29.81 16.15
CA GLU A 822 -13.35 -30.56 16.33
C GLU A 822 -13.10 -31.94 16.97
N CYS A 823 -12.11 -32.68 16.47
CA CYS A 823 -11.75 -33.98 17.03
C CYS A 823 -11.22 -33.85 18.46
N TYR A 824 -10.44 -32.80 18.74
CA TYR A 824 -9.91 -32.52 20.07
C TYR A 824 -11.02 -32.11 21.05
N GLU A 825 -11.97 -31.25 20.65
CA GLU A 825 -13.14 -30.86 21.46
C GLU A 825 -13.98 -32.09 21.79
N LYS A 826 -14.24 -32.99 20.83
CA LYS A 826 -14.98 -34.24 21.06
C LYS A 826 -14.31 -35.14 22.11
N ARG A 827 -12.98 -35.13 22.19
CA ARG A 827 -12.20 -35.96 23.12
C ARG A 827 -12.05 -35.35 24.51
N THR A 828 -11.93 -34.02 24.59
CA THR A 828 -11.51 -33.32 25.82
C THR A 828 -12.57 -32.38 26.39
N GLY A 829 -13.57 -32.00 25.59
CA GLY A 829 -14.50 -30.92 25.89
C GLY A 829 -13.90 -29.51 25.77
N ILE A 830 -12.65 -29.39 25.31
CA ILE A 830 -11.94 -28.10 25.19
C ILE A 830 -11.87 -27.71 23.70
N PRO A 831 -12.45 -26.55 23.28
CA PRO A 831 -12.52 -26.15 21.88
C PRO A 831 -11.32 -25.31 21.40
N LEU A 832 -10.20 -25.36 22.12
CA LEU A 832 -9.01 -24.57 21.82
C LEU A 832 -7.71 -25.32 22.17
N LEU A 833 -6.63 -24.93 21.49
CA LEU A 833 -5.28 -25.44 21.72
C LEU A 833 -4.30 -24.28 21.89
N VAL A 834 -3.12 -24.57 22.45
CA VAL A 834 -1.95 -23.71 22.33
C VAL A 834 -1.47 -23.73 20.87
N ASN A 835 -1.21 -22.56 20.30
CA ASN A 835 -0.46 -22.38 19.06
C ASN A 835 0.77 -21.49 19.32
N THR A 836 1.96 -22.00 18.98
CA THR A 836 3.20 -21.23 18.95
C THR A 836 4.02 -21.52 17.70
N SER A 837 4.96 -20.65 17.38
CA SER A 837 5.77 -20.79 16.16
C SER A 837 6.65 -22.02 16.19
N PHE A 838 6.77 -22.73 15.06
CA PHE A 838 7.70 -23.84 14.93
C PHE A 838 9.08 -23.34 14.49
N ASN A 839 9.96 -23.12 15.47
CA ASN A 839 11.34 -22.67 15.30
C ASN A 839 12.19 -22.91 16.56
N MET A 840 13.50 -23.05 16.37
CA MET A 840 14.46 -22.99 17.47
C MET A 840 14.70 -21.54 17.93
N HIS A 841 15.33 -21.34 19.09
CA HIS A 841 15.63 -20.01 19.60
C HIS A 841 16.42 -19.16 18.59
N GLU A 842 15.99 -17.90 18.42
CA GLU A 842 16.53 -16.92 17.45
C GLU A 842 16.51 -17.30 15.96
N GLU A 843 15.93 -18.44 15.57
CA GLU A 843 15.73 -18.80 14.16
C GLU A 843 14.38 -18.31 13.62
N PRO A 844 14.26 -18.12 12.28
CA PRO A 844 12.96 -17.94 11.62
C PRO A 844 12.07 -19.19 11.75
N ILE A 845 10.75 -19.02 11.57
CA ILE A 845 9.79 -20.13 11.39
C ILE A 845 10.29 -21.08 10.30
N VAL A 846 10.21 -22.41 10.53
CA VAL A 846 10.64 -23.43 9.55
C VAL A 846 9.92 -23.25 8.22
N CYS A 847 10.65 -23.41 7.10
CA CYS A 847 10.10 -23.23 5.76
C CYS A 847 9.96 -24.57 5.04
N SER A 848 11.08 -25.29 4.86
CA SER A 848 11.12 -26.55 4.11
C SER A 848 10.86 -27.79 4.99
N PRO A 849 10.48 -28.94 4.40
CA PRO A 849 10.34 -30.19 5.14
C PRO A 849 11.62 -30.57 5.90
N ARG A 850 12.79 -30.37 5.29
CA ARG A 850 14.09 -30.60 5.95
C ARG A 850 14.33 -29.65 7.12
N ASP A 851 13.92 -28.38 7.03
CA ASP A 851 13.99 -27.46 8.17
C ASP A 851 13.14 -27.95 9.34
N ALA A 852 11.94 -28.48 9.05
CA ALA A 852 11.02 -28.99 10.06
C ALA A 852 11.54 -30.27 10.73
N VAL A 853 12.06 -31.23 9.96
CA VAL A 853 12.70 -32.44 10.51
C VAL A 853 13.89 -32.07 11.40
N ARG A 854 14.77 -31.17 10.93
CA ARG A 854 15.92 -30.69 11.72
C ARG A 854 15.45 -30.04 13.03
N ALA A 855 14.48 -29.13 12.95
CA ALA A 855 13.96 -28.44 14.13
C ALA A 855 13.28 -29.41 15.11
N PHE A 856 12.50 -30.37 14.60
CA PHE A 856 11.86 -31.42 15.40
C PHE A 856 12.88 -32.24 16.20
N LEU A 857 13.91 -32.76 15.53
CA LEU A 857 14.97 -33.54 16.17
C LEU A 857 15.77 -32.72 17.17
N ALA A 858 16.08 -31.46 16.85
CA ALA A 858 16.86 -30.57 17.71
C ALA A 858 16.08 -30.13 18.97
N SER A 859 14.78 -29.85 18.82
CA SER A 859 13.89 -29.49 19.95
C SER A 859 13.44 -30.71 20.76
N ARG A 860 13.67 -31.90 20.22
CA ARG A 860 13.22 -33.19 20.76
C ARG A 860 11.75 -33.16 21.12
N LEU A 861 10.87 -32.60 20.29
CA LEU A 861 9.42 -32.62 20.54
C LEU A 861 8.86 -34.05 20.45
N ASP A 862 7.65 -34.26 20.94
CA ASP A 862 7.10 -35.63 21.06
C ASP A 862 6.74 -36.19 19.69
N TYR A 863 6.01 -35.40 18.87
CA TYR A 863 5.62 -35.80 17.52
C TYR A 863 5.79 -34.67 16.49
N LEU A 864 6.04 -35.05 15.25
CA LEU A 864 5.99 -34.20 14.07
C LEU A 864 4.90 -34.71 13.14
N ALA A 865 3.81 -33.97 13.02
CA ALA A 865 2.81 -34.13 11.98
C ALA A 865 3.22 -33.34 10.74
N MET A 866 3.56 -34.05 9.66
CA MET A 866 4.02 -33.48 8.40
C MET A 866 3.13 -33.97 7.25
N GLY A 867 2.18 -33.13 6.82
CA GLY A 867 1.12 -33.56 5.90
C GLY A 867 0.37 -34.78 6.47
N PRO A 868 0.24 -35.89 5.71
CA PRO A 868 -0.44 -37.11 6.18
C PRO A 868 0.45 -38.00 7.06
N PHE A 869 1.68 -37.60 7.37
CA PHE A 869 2.63 -38.40 8.14
C PHE A 869 2.72 -37.94 9.59
N VAL A 870 2.86 -38.90 10.50
CA VAL A 870 3.22 -38.65 11.91
C VAL A 870 4.55 -39.31 12.19
N ALA A 871 5.49 -38.52 12.69
CA ALA A 871 6.84 -38.95 13.04
C ALA A 871 7.11 -38.79 14.53
N ARG A 872 7.95 -39.68 15.07
CA ARG A 872 8.45 -39.70 16.44
C ARG A 872 9.94 -39.98 16.47
N ILE A 873 10.61 -39.60 17.54
CA ILE A 873 12.05 -39.88 17.73
C ILE A 873 12.25 -41.39 17.93
N GLY A 874 13.27 -41.96 17.26
CA GLY A 874 13.59 -43.39 17.34
C GLY A 874 14.13 -43.82 18.71
N GLU A 875 13.95 -45.10 19.07
CA GLU A 875 14.34 -45.62 20.39
C GLU A 875 15.85 -45.53 20.69
N ALA A 876 16.70 -45.61 19.67
CA ALA A 876 18.16 -45.52 19.83
C ALA A 876 18.63 -44.10 20.16
N ALA A 877 18.01 -43.08 19.55
CA ALA A 877 18.21 -41.68 19.92
C ALA A 877 17.69 -41.37 21.33
N ALA A 878 16.57 -41.96 21.74
CA ALA A 878 16.06 -41.84 23.12
C ALA A 878 16.99 -42.48 24.17
N ARG A 879 17.69 -43.58 23.83
CA ARG A 879 18.64 -44.28 24.74
C ARG A 879 20.02 -43.63 24.88
N LYS A 880 20.48 -42.82 23.90
CA LYS A 880 21.73 -42.04 24.05
C LYS A 880 21.64 -41.03 25.21
N ASP A 881 20.42 -40.63 25.56
CA ASP A 881 20.11 -39.62 26.58
C ASP A 881 20.06 -40.18 28.00
N SER A 882 19.48 -41.38 28.20
CA SER A 882 19.45 -42.01 29.54
C SER A 882 20.86 -42.25 30.10
N ARG A 883 21.87 -42.36 29.22
CA ARG A 883 23.29 -42.42 29.61
C ARG A 883 23.90 -41.05 29.90
N GLN A 884 23.51 -39.97 29.21
CA GLN A 884 24.01 -38.62 29.50
C GLN A 884 23.36 -38.01 30.76
N ASP A 885 22.07 -38.23 30.99
CA ASP A 885 21.39 -37.81 32.21
C ASP A 885 21.89 -38.59 33.45
N SER A 886 22.23 -39.87 33.29
CA SER A 886 22.86 -40.64 34.39
C SER A 886 24.27 -40.17 34.77
N VAL A 887 24.98 -39.48 33.86
CA VAL A 887 26.30 -38.90 34.13
C VAL A 887 26.17 -37.52 34.80
N LEU A 888 25.12 -36.75 34.49
CA LEU A 888 24.86 -35.46 35.14
C LEU A 888 24.26 -35.60 36.55
N VAL A 889 23.49 -36.66 36.82
CA VAL A 889 22.95 -36.95 38.17
C VAL A 889 24.01 -37.53 39.12
N ALA A 890 25.09 -38.12 38.59
CA ALA A 890 26.19 -38.65 39.39
C ALA A 890 27.27 -37.60 39.77
N SER A 891 27.15 -36.36 39.31
CA SER A 891 28.11 -35.27 39.56
C SER A 891 27.48 -33.99 40.13
N GLY A 892 26.27 -34.08 40.70
CA GLY A 892 25.56 -32.97 41.36
C GLY A 892 25.63 -33.03 42.87
#